data_AF-A0A6N9I3N2-F1
#
_entry.id   AF-A0A6N9I3N2-F1
#
_cell.length_a   1.000
_cell.length_b   1.000
_cell.length_c   1.000
_cell.angle_alpha   90.00
_cell.angle_beta   90.00
_cell.angle_gamma   90.00
#
_symmetry.space_group_name_H-M   'P 1'
#
loop_
_entity.id
_entity.type
_entity.pdbx_description
1 polymer ?
#
loop_
_entity_poly.entity_id
_entity_poly.type
_entity_poly.pdbx_seq_one_letter_code
_entity_poly.pdbx_strand_id
1 'polypeptide(L)'
;MAEKKPTYYITTPIYYPSGKLHIGNSYTTIAVDAEARYRRLMGNDVFFLTGTDEHGQKIEEKAESLGKQPKEYVDGMADQIKDLWKLLEISNDKFIRTTDDYHEAAVQKIFDQLLAQGDIYKGHYEGWYSVDDEEFFTESQLAEVFRDENGKVTGGKAPSGHEVVWTDEESYFFKMSKYADWLMNYYKEHPDFIIPNTRMNEMVKNFLEPGLEDLSVSRTSYKWGVPVKTDPKHVIYVWVDALSNYITALGYGTDDDSNFKKYWPANVQMVGKEIVRFHTIYWPIILHALGLPLPKHVVGHGWLLMKNGKMSKSKGNVIYPETLVHRYGLDALRYYLLKAMPFGNDGVFTPEDFVDKINYDLANDLGNLLNRTVAMVNKYYDGVVPAFESNVNEPDADLEQTAVNTIAEYHQLMEKLHFADALSAVWKLVSRTNKYIDETEPWTLAKKANNGDDKRLAAAMSHLVASLRVIALLIQPIMTHAPKEILTQLGLPTDADSMQIEGLKMANLPVNTKVVAKGTPIFPRLDAQEEVDFIQSQMTKTDKQKGRSAMAAAADSQWEPENVTLNLTKPEIKFDEFDKTEIKVAEIKSVKPVEGADKLLQFRLDAGDQQNRQILSGIHEWYPDYEKLTGKKVLAVTNLKPRKMRGQISQGMLLSTERDGKVTLVTVPDSLNNGDVLG
;
A
#
# COMPACT_ATOMS: atom_id res chain seq x y z
N MET A 1 -36.99 -22.40 19.17
CA MET A 1 -36.42 -21.96 17.88
C MET A 1 -35.07 -21.37 18.21
N ALA A 2 -33.97 -21.83 17.61
CA ALA A 2 -32.68 -21.20 17.83
C ALA A 2 -32.79 -19.72 17.42
N GLU A 3 -32.40 -18.79 18.30
CA GLU A 3 -32.40 -17.37 17.98
C GLU A 3 -31.57 -17.15 16.70
N LYS A 4 -32.19 -16.53 15.69
CA LYS A 4 -31.54 -16.30 14.40
C LYS A 4 -30.51 -15.18 14.62
N LYS A 5 -29.22 -15.53 14.55
CA LYS A 5 -28.10 -14.58 14.69
C LYS A 5 -28.26 -13.40 13.71
N PRO A 6 -28.01 -12.15 14.13
CA PRO A 6 -28.05 -11.00 13.24
C PRO A 6 -26.97 -11.12 12.16
N THR A 7 -27.36 -10.91 10.89
CA THR A 7 -26.46 -11.01 9.75
C THR A 7 -25.58 -9.77 9.62
N TYR A 8 -24.33 -9.98 9.21
CA TYR A 8 -23.37 -8.90 8.96
C TYR A 8 -22.60 -9.16 7.67
N TYR A 9 -22.89 -8.40 6.62
CA TYR A 9 -22.20 -8.49 5.34
C TYR A 9 -21.18 -7.37 5.19
N ILE A 10 -19.90 -7.74 5.04
CA ILE A 10 -18.80 -6.79 4.87
C ILE A 10 -17.94 -7.15 3.64
N THR A 11 -17.47 -6.12 2.95
CA THR A 11 -16.74 -6.27 1.69
C THR A 11 -15.48 -5.42 1.64
N THR A 12 -14.43 -5.94 1.01
CA THR A 12 -13.32 -5.12 0.47
C THR A 12 -13.69 -4.67 -0.96
N PRO A 13 -12.90 -3.78 -1.59
CA PRO A 13 -12.91 -3.70 -3.04
C PRO A 13 -12.45 -5.05 -3.62
N ILE A 14 -12.77 -5.27 -4.88
CA ILE A 14 -12.09 -6.30 -5.68
C ILE A 14 -10.85 -5.70 -6.32
N TYR A 15 -9.73 -6.41 -6.28
CA TYR A 15 -8.42 -5.86 -6.65
C TYR A 15 -8.11 -6.08 -8.12
N TYR A 16 -7.61 -5.05 -8.80
CA TYR A 16 -7.18 -5.14 -10.19
C TYR A 16 -5.84 -5.90 -10.30
N PRO A 17 -5.76 -7.07 -10.96
CA PRO A 17 -4.59 -7.93 -10.98
C PRO A 17 -3.53 -7.50 -12.02
N SER A 18 -3.25 -6.21 -12.16
CA SER A 18 -2.17 -5.70 -13.03
C SER A 18 -0.76 -5.98 -12.48
N GLY A 19 -0.67 -6.48 -11.25
CA GLY A 19 0.51 -7.16 -10.72
C GLY A 19 0.41 -7.43 -9.23
N LYS A 20 1.52 -7.90 -8.64
CA LYS A 20 1.59 -8.25 -7.22
C LYS A 20 1.11 -7.13 -6.28
N LEU A 21 0.26 -7.50 -5.32
CA LEU A 21 -0.29 -6.62 -4.27
C LEU A 21 0.78 -6.30 -3.21
N HIS A 22 0.78 -5.06 -2.73
CA HIS A 22 1.68 -4.58 -1.68
C HIS A 22 0.94 -4.32 -0.36
N ILE A 23 1.66 -3.88 0.68
CA ILE A 23 1.06 -3.64 2.01
C ILE A 23 -0.11 -2.64 1.96
N GLY A 24 -0.06 -1.65 1.07
CA GLY A 24 -1.18 -0.72 0.87
C GLY A 24 -2.47 -1.37 0.38
N ASN A 25 -2.41 -2.39 -0.50
CA ASN A 25 -3.60 -3.13 -0.91
C ASN A 25 -4.09 -4.06 0.21
N SER A 26 -3.13 -4.66 0.93
CA SER A 26 -3.40 -5.64 1.98
C SER A 26 -4.03 -5.02 3.23
N TYR A 27 -3.80 -3.72 3.47
CA TYR A 27 -4.39 -2.98 4.58
C TYR A 27 -5.91 -3.13 4.60
N THR A 28 -6.59 -2.86 3.47
CA THR A 28 -8.05 -2.92 3.41
C THR A 28 -8.56 -4.32 3.75
N THR A 29 -7.91 -5.37 3.23
CA THR A 29 -8.30 -6.76 3.51
C THR A 29 -8.11 -7.12 4.97
N ILE A 30 -7.00 -6.68 5.59
CA ILE A 30 -6.73 -6.92 7.02
C ILE A 30 -7.72 -6.15 7.90
N ALA A 31 -8.08 -4.92 7.55
CA ALA A 31 -9.05 -4.11 8.28
C ALA A 31 -10.45 -4.75 8.24
N VAL A 32 -10.89 -5.18 7.06
CA VAL A 32 -12.16 -5.90 6.90
C VAL A 32 -12.14 -7.25 7.62
N ASP A 33 -11.02 -7.98 7.56
CA ASP A 33 -10.87 -9.25 8.29
C ASP A 33 -10.95 -9.06 9.80
N ALA A 34 -10.33 -8.00 10.34
CA ALA A 34 -10.40 -7.68 11.76
C ALA A 34 -11.83 -7.37 12.21
N GLU A 35 -12.58 -6.60 11.42
CA GLU A 35 -14.00 -6.36 11.71
C GLU A 35 -14.83 -7.64 11.59
N ALA A 36 -14.62 -8.45 10.54
CA ALA A 36 -15.34 -9.70 10.35
C ALA A 36 -15.12 -10.65 11.55
N ARG A 37 -13.87 -10.77 12.04
CA ARG A 37 -13.53 -11.55 13.23
C ARG A 37 -14.20 -11.00 14.48
N TYR A 38 -14.15 -9.68 14.68
CA TYR A 38 -14.82 -9.02 15.80
C TYR A 38 -16.33 -9.30 15.79
N ARG A 39 -17.00 -9.14 14.64
CA ARG A 39 -18.44 -9.41 14.49
C ARG A 39 -18.80 -10.87 14.77
N ARG A 40 -17.99 -11.83 14.30
CA ARG A 40 -18.20 -13.25 14.63
C ARG A 40 -18.11 -13.50 16.14
N LEU A 41 -17.17 -12.85 16.82
CA LEU A 41 -17.00 -12.93 18.28
C LEU A 41 -18.10 -12.20 19.07
N MET A 42 -18.80 -11.26 18.43
CA MET A 42 -20.00 -10.60 18.95
C MET A 42 -21.30 -11.32 18.54
N GLY A 43 -21.20 -12.58 18.09
CA GLY A 43 -22.36 -13.42 17.82
C GLY A 43 -23.05 -13.19 16.46
N ASN A 44 -22.49 -12.36 15.57
CA ASN A 44 -23.06 -12.16 14.23
C ASN A 44 -22.85 -13.38 13.31
N ASP A 45 -23.82 -13.58 12.41
CA ASP A 45 -23.65 -14.44 11.23
C ASP A 45 -23.02 -13.59 10.12
N VAL A 46 -21.71 -13.73 9.96
CA VAL A 46 -20.90 -12.87 9.09
C VAL A 46 -20.73 -13.48 7.70
N PHE A 47 -20.86 -12.65 6.66
CA PHE A 47 -20.36 -12.95 5.33
C PHE A 47 -19.31 -11.90 4.98
N PHE A 48 -18.07 -12.32 4.73
CA PHE A 48 -16.96 -11.47 4.34
C PHE A 48 -16.56 -11.79 2.89
N LEU A 49 -16.76 -10.82 2.00
CA LEU A 49 -16.36 -10.91 0.58
C LEU A 49 -15.08 -10.13 0.29
N THR A 50 -14.20 -10.76 -0.50
CA THR A 50 -13.10 -10.11 -1.23
C THR A 50 -12.99 -10.73 -2.63
N GLY A 51 -12.11 -10.24 -3.50
CA GLY A 51 -11.99 -10.79 -4.85
C GLY A 51 -11.08 -9.99 -5.78
N THR A 52 -11.21 -10.28 -7.07
CA THR A 52 -10.43 -9.68 -8.15
C THR A 52 -11.31 -9.13 -9.27
N ASP A 53 -10.94 -7.94 -9.74
CA ASP A 53 -11.53 -7.28 -10.92
C ASP A 53 -10.67 -7.58 -12.14
N GLU A 54 -11.13 -8.49 -12.99
CA GLU A 54 -10.29 -9.18 -13.96
C GLU A 54 -10.47 -8.71 -15.40
N HIS A 55 -11.36 -7.75 -15.68
CA HIS A 55 -11.67 -7.27 -17.02
C HIS A 55 -11.00 -5.93 -17.36
N GLY A 56 -11.10 -5.50 -18.62
CA GLY A 56 -10.65 -4.19 -19.08
C GLY A 56 -9.34 -4.20 -19.88
N GLN A 57 -9.08 -3.07 -20.54
CA GLN A 57 -8.01 -2.88 -21.52
C GLN A 57 -6.62 -3.16 -20.94
N LYS A 58 -6.33 -2.72 -19.72
CA LYS A 58 -4.99 -2.90 -19.14
C LYS A 58 -4.63 -4.36 -18.91
N ILE A 59 -5.59 -5.21 -18.56
CA ILE A 59 -5.35 -6.65 -18.42
C ILE A 59 -5.07 -7.27 -19.78
N GLU A 60 -5.82 -6.89 -20.82
CA GLU A 60 -5.61 -7.34 -22.19
C GLU A 60 -4.19 -6.98 -22.67
N GLU A 61 -3.82 -5.70 -22.60
CA GLU A 61 -2.48 -5.21 -22.97
C GLU A 61 -1.37 -5.87 -22.14
N LYS A 62 -1.61 -6.09 -20.84
CA LYS A 62 -0.63 -6.72 -19.97
C LYS A 62 -0.41 -8.18 -20.34
N ALA A 63 -1.47 -8.94 -20.60
CA ALA A 63 -1.39 -10.33 -21.02
C ALA A 63 -0.69 -10.45 -22.38
N GLU A 64 -1.04 -9.58 -23.34
CA GLU A 64 -0.38 -9.52 -24.65
C GLU A 64 1.11 -9.22 -24.54
N SER A 65 1.51 -8.26 -23.69
CA SER A 65 2.93 -7.93 -23.45
C SER A 65 3.75 -9.09 -22.89
N LEU A 66 3.07 -10.08 -22.28
CA LEU A 66 3.66 -11.30 -21.72
C LEU A 66 3.47 -12.52 -22.63
N GLY A 67 2.86 -12.35 -23.81
CA GLY A 67 2.56 -13.44 -24.74
C GLY A 67 1.54 -14.46 -24.20
N LYS A 68 0.61 -14.01 -23.35
CA LYS A 68 -0.40 -14.85 -22.70
C LYS A 68 -1.81 -14.46 -23.11
N GLN A 69 -2.75 -15.40 -22.98
CA GLN A 69 -4.18 -15.08 -23.05
C GLN A 69 -4.61 -14.35 -21.76
N PRO A 70 -5.51 -13.35 -21.82
CA PRO A 70 -5.95 -12.61 -20.64
C PRO A 70 -6.47 -13.51 -19.52
N LYS A 71 -7.29 -14.52 -19.85
CA LYS A 71 -7.80 -15.51 -18.89
C LYS A 71 -6.69 -16.26 -18.15
N GLU A 72 -5.67 -16.73 -18.88
CA GLU A 72 -4.52 -17.42 -18.31
C GLU A 72 -3.73 -16.50 -17.37
N TYR A 73 -3.59 -15.23 -17.74
CA TYR A 73 -2.91 -14.23 -16.91
C TYR A 73 -3.66 -13.98 -15.60
N VAL A 74 -4.97 -13.70 -15.66
CA VAL A 74 -5.77 -13.42 -14.45
C VAL A 74 -5.97 -14.64 -13.57
N ASP A 75 -6.03 -15.86 -14.13
CA ASP A 75 -6.04 -17.11 -13.36
C ASP A 75 -4.80 -17.20 -12.44
N GLY A 76 -3.61 -17.00 -13.01
CA GLY A 76 -2.37 -17.03 -12.22
C GLY A 76 -2.28 -15.90 -11.19
N MET A 77 -2.83 -14.73 -11.49
CA MET A 77 -2.85 -13.60 -10.55
C MET A 77 -3.85 -13.82 -9.41
N ALA A 78 -5.03 -14.36 -9.70
CA ALA A 78 -6.03 -14.69 -8.69
C ALA A 78 -5.49 -15.73 -7.70
N ASP A 79 -4.76 -16.73 -8.19
CA ASP A 79 -4.10 -17.74 -7.33
C ASP A 79 -3.05 -17.09 -6.42
N GLN A 80 -2.21 -16.19 -6.94
CA GLN A 80 -1.23 -15.46 -6.12
C GLN A 80 -1.90 -14.62 -5.03
N ILE A 81 -3.01 -13.95 -5.35
CA ILE A 81 -3.76 -13.13 -4.39
C ILE A 81 -4.42 -14.02 -3.32
N LYS A 82 -4.99 -15.17 -3.71
CA LYS A 82 -5.53 -16.15 -2.74
C LYS A 82 -4.44 -16.71 -1.83
N ASP A 83 -3.24 -16.98 -2.34
CA ASP A 83 -2.12 -17.45 -1.54
C ASP A 83 -1.61 -16.37 -0.57
N LEU A 84 -1.61 -15.10 -1.00
CA LEU A 84 -1.36 -13.97 -0.09
C LEU A 84 -2.42 -13.89 1.01
N TRP A 85 -3.71 -14.06 0.69
CA TRP A 85 -4.78 -14.08 1.69
C TRP A 85 -4.68 -15.25 2.67
N LYS A 86 -4.24 -16.43 2.22
CA LYS A 86 -3.91 -17.55 3.11
C LYS A 86 -2.74 -17.20 4.04
N LEU A 87 -1.66 -16.62 3.50
CA LEU A 87 -0.50 -16.20 4.29
C LEU A 87 -0.89 -15.16 5.37
N LEU A 88 -1.78 -14.23 5.02
CA LEU A 88 -2.28 -13.19 5.90
C LEU A 88 -3.41 -13.65 6.85
N GLU A 89 -3.80 -14.91 6.75
CA GLU A 89 -4.91 -15.54 7.46
C GLU A 89 -6.22 -14.75 7.35
N ILE A 90 -6.53 -14.28 6.14
CA ILE A 90 -7.81 -13.62 5.85
C ILE A 90 -8.94 -14.65 5.93
N SER A 91 -9.98 -14.33 6.69
CA SER A 91 -11.12 -15.19 6.99
C SER A 91 -12.34 -14.91 6.10
N ASN A 92 -12.10 -14.58 4.82
CA ASN A 92 -13.18 -14.30 3.88
C ASN A 92 -13.99 -15.58 3.58
N ASP A 93 -15.32 -15.43 3.54
CA ASP A 93 -16.26 -16.53 3.28
C ASP A 93 -16.35 -16.84 1.78
N LYS A 94 -16.08 -15.84 0.92
CA LYS A 94 -16.01 -16.00 -0.53
C LYS A 94 -14.91 -15.13 -1.14
N PHE A 95 -14.30 -15.66 -2.20
CA PHE A 95 -13.41 -14.93 -3.09
C PHE A 95 -14.06 -14.88 -4.48
N ILE A 96 -14.59 -13.73 -4.88
CA ILE A 96 -15.22 -13.56 -6.20
C ILE A 96 -14.19 -13.20 -7.26
N ARG A 97 -14.41 -13.66 -8.49
CA ARG A 97 -13.67 -13.22 -9.68
C ARG A 97 -14.67 -12.71 -10.70
N THR A 98 -14.41 -11.59 -11.36
CA THR A 98 -15.36 -11.09 -12.38
C THR A 98 -15.44 -11.99 -13.61
N THR A 99 -14.46 -12.87 -13.85
CA THR A 99 -14.56 -13.94 -14.86
C THR A 99 -15.35 -15.16 -14.42
N ASP A 100 -15.95 -15.17 -13.22
CA ASP A 100 -16.81 -16.29 -12.82
C ASP A 100 -18.08 -16.29 -13.70
N ASP A 101 -18.43 -17.43 -14.32
CA ASP A 101 -19.56 -17.52 -15.28
C ASP A 101 -20.88 -16.96 -14.72
N TYR A 102 -21.14 -17.17 -13.42
CA TYR A 102 -22.36 -16.66 -12.76
C TYR A 102 -22.35 -15.14 -12.59
N HIS A 103 -21.16 -14.54 -12.45
CA HIS A 103 -20.99 -13.09 -12.38
C HIS A 103 -21.26 -12.46 -13.75
N GLU A 104 -20.59 -12.93 -14.80
CA GLU A 104 -20.78 -12.41 -16.16
C GLU A 104 -22.25 -12.52 -16.60
N ALA A 105 -22.87 -13.68 -16.36
CA ALA A 105 -24.27 -13.90 -16.70
C ALA A 105 -25.23 -12.95 -15.96
N ALA A 106 -24.92 -12.60 -14.71
CA ALA A 106 -25.72 -11.66 -13.92
C ALA A 106 -25.47 -10.20 -14.35
N VAL A 107 -24.24 -9.82 -14.66
CA VAL A 107 -23.88 -8.50 -15.22
C VAL A 107 -24.60 -8.26 -16.54
N GLN A 108 -24.66 -9.27 -17.42
CA GLN A 108 -25.45 -9.19 -18.64
C GLN A 108 -26.95 -8.97 -18.36
N LYS A 109 -27.52 -9.67 -17.36
CA LYS A 109 -28.93 -9.48 -16.97
C LYS A 109 -29.19 -8.08 -16.42
N ILE A 110 -28.27 -7.55 -15.60
CA ILE A 110 -28.34 -6.17 -15.07
C ILE A 110 -28.35 -5.18 -16.22
N PHE A 111 -27.44 -5.32 -17.18
CA PHE A 111 -27.37 -4.43 -18.34
C PHE A 111 -28.64 -4.50 -19.19
N ASP A 112 -29.12 -5.71 -19.51
CA ASP A 112 -30.35 -5.91 -20.28
C ASP A 112 -31.56 -5.28 -19.58
N GLN A 113 -31.64 -5.39 -18.25
CA GLN A 113 -32.72 -4.80 -17.46
C GLN A 113 -32.69 -3.26 -17.51
N LEU A 114 -31.52 -2.65 -17.32
CA LEU A 114 -31.36 -1.20 -17.38
C LEU A 114 -31.61 -0.65 -18.79
N LEU A 115 -31.24 -1.40 -19.83
CA LEU A 115 -31.57 -1.09 -21.22
C LEU A 115 -33.08 -1.16 -21.48
N ALA A 116 -33.74 -2.23 -21.03
CA ALA A 116 -35.18 -2.42 -21.21
C ALA A 116 -36.04 -1.35 -20.49
N GLN A 117 -35.57 -0.86 -19.35
CA GLN A 117 -36.23 0.22 -18.59
C GLN A 117 -35.97 1.62 -19.19
N GLY A 118 -35.07 1.73 -20.17
CA GLY A 118 -34.70 2.98 -20.82
C GLY A 118 -33.75 3.85 -20.00
N ASP A 119 -33.11 3.29 -18.97
CA ASP A 119 -32.05 3.96 -18.21
C ASP A 119 -30.69 3.85 -18.90
N ILE A 120 -30.49 2.81 -19.73
CA ILE A 120 -29.40 2.76 -20.69
C ILE A 120 -29.92 3.12 -22.09
N TYR A 121 -29.17 3.93 -22.83
CA TYR A 121 -29.44 4.27 -24.21
C TYR A 121 -28.16 4.27 -25.04
N LYS A 122 -28.30 4.12 -26.35
CA LYS A 122 -27.16 4.13 -27.28
C LYS A 122 -26.83 5.56 -27.71
N GLY A 123 -25.55 5.92 -27.70
CA GLY A 123 -25.07 7.24 -28.08
C GLY A 123 -23.67 7.19 -28.69
N HIS A 124 -23.03 8.34 -28.74
CA HIS A 124 -21.64 8.49 -29.16
C HIS A 124 -20.89 9.23 -28.06
N TYR A 125 -19.72 8.73 -27.67
CA TYR A 125 -18.85 9.39 -26.70
C TYR A 125 -17.74 10.11 -27.47
N GLU A 126 -17.63 11.42 -27.26
CA GLU A 126 -16.54 12.26 -27.76
C GLU A 126 -15.87 12.93 -26.56
N GLY A 127 -14.61 12.60 -26.26
CA GLY A 127 -13.90 13.22 -25.13
C GLY A 127 -12.48 12.73 -24.90
N TRP A 128 -11.83 13.29 -23.87
CA TRP A 128 -10.46 12.92 -23.50
C TRP A 128 -10.45 11.74 -22.53
N TYR A 129 -9.73 10.67 -22.85
CA TYR A 129 -9.66 9.45 -22.04
C TYR A 129 -8.27 9.24 -21.46
N SER A 130 -8.16 8.95 -20.16
CA SER A 130 -6.94 8.40 -19.59
C SER A 130 -7.06 6.88 -19.50
N VAL A 131 -6.20 6.16 -20.23
CA VAL A 131 -6.10 4.71 -20.12
C VAL A 131 -5.64 4.33 -18.71
N ASP A 132 -4.68 5.06 -18.13
CA ASP A 132 -4.14 4.76 -16.79
C ASP A 132 -5.16 4.95 -15.67
N ASP A 133 -6.07 5.91 -15.78
CA ASP A 133 -7.15 6.10 -14.79
C ASP A 133 -8.42 5.31 -15.14
N GLU A 134 -8.48 4.75 -16.36
CA GLU A 134 -9.69 4.19 -16.98
C GLU A 134 -10.88 5.14 -16.94
N GLU A 135 -10.63 6.44 -17.06
CA GLU A 135 -11.61 7.48 -16.85
C GLU A 135 -11.57 8.51 -17.97
N PHE A 136 -12.74 9.03 -18.32
CA PHE A 136 -12.86 10.17 -19.23
C PHE A 136 -12.88 11.49 -18.47
N PHE A 137 -12.32 12.49 -19.11
CA PHE A 137 -12.21 13.85 -18.60
C PHE A 137 -12.72 14.83 -19.65
N THR A 138 -13.47 15.82 -19.20
CA THR A 138 -13.73 17.01 -20.02
C THR A 138 -12.50 17.91 -20.05
N GLU A 139 -12.43 18.84 -21.01
CA GLU A 139 -11.33 19.81 -21.10
C GLU A 139 -11.12 20.59 -19.79
N SER A 140 -12.20 20.91 -19.06
CA SER A 140 -12.15 21.63 -17.78
C SER A 140 -11.69 20.77 -16.60
N GLN A 141 -11.74 19.44 -16.73
CA GLN A 141 -11.28 18.51 -15.71
C GLN A 141 -9.79 18.14 -15.86
N LEU A 142 -9.16 18.46 -16.99
CA LEU A 142 -7.74 18.22 -17.19
C LEU A 142 -6.91 19.17 -16.32
N ALA A 143 -5.91 18.61 -15.62
CA ALA A 143 -4.95 19.38 -14.83
C ALA A 143 -4.00 20.20 -15.72
N GLU A 144 -3.73 19.72 -16.92
CA GLU A 144 -2.95 20.43 -17.94
C GLU A 144 -3.59 20.19 -19.30
N VAL A 145 -3.72 21.24 -20.11
CA VAL A 145 -4.33 21.16 -21.44
C VAL A 145 -3.28 21.52 -22.48
N PHE A 146 -2.99 20.58 -23.38
CA PHE A 146 -2.08 20.79 -24.50
C PHE A 146 -2.84 21.40 -25.67
N ARG A 147 -2.33 22.49 -26.23
CA ARG A 147 -2.92 23.19 -27.38
C ARG A 147 -1.91 23.33 -28.50
N ASP A 148 -2.39 23.31 -29.74
CA ASP A 148 -1.58 23.68 -30.91
C ASP A 148 -1.42 25.21 -31.05
N GLU A 149 -0.65 25.63 -32.06
CA GLU A 149 -0.40 27.05 -32.38
C GLU A 149 -1.68 27.84 -32.71
N ASN A 150 -2.78 27.14 -33.05
CA ASN A 150 -4.09 27.74 -33.35
C ASN A 150 -5.04 27.72 -32.13
N GLY A 151 -4.58 27.26 -30.97
CA GLY A 151 -5.36 27.19 -29.73
C GLY A 151 -6.30 25.99 -29.63
N LYS A 152 -6.27 25.05 -30.59
CA LYS A 152 -7.06 23.81 -30.53
C LYS A 152 -6.45 22.86 -29.53
N VAL A 153 -7.27 22.25 -28.67
CA VAL A 153 -6.80 21.23 -27.74
C VAL A 153 -6.37 19.98 -28.49
N THR A 154 -5.15 19.54 -28.26
CA THR A 154 -4.53 18.36 -28.88
C THR A 154 -4.24 17.25 -27.87
N GLY A 155 -4.37 17.53 -26.57
CA GLY A 155 -4.17 16.57 -25.50
C GLY A 155 -4.23 17.22 -24.13
N GLY A 156 -3.80 16.50 -23.12
CA GLY A 156 -3.61 17.05 -21.78
C GLY A 156 -3.19 15.99 -20.77
N LYS A 157 -3.27 16.36 -19.49
CA LYS A 157 -3.08 15.44 -18.37
C LYS A 157 -4.29 15.44 -17.46
N ALA A 158 -4.74 14.26 -17.07
CA ALA A 158 -5.74 14.04 -16.04
C ALA A 158 -5.23 14.58 -14.67
N PRO A 159 -6.13 14.82 -13.69
CA PRO A 159 -5.75 15.19 -12.33
C PRO A 159 -4.76 14.25 -11.64
N SER A 160 -4.71 12.99 -12.09
CA SER A 160 -3.73 11.97 -11.67
C SER A 160 -2.30 12.24 -12.15
N GLY A 161 -2.13 13.08 -13.17
CA GLY A 161 -0.88 13.33 -13.89
C GLY A 161 -0.68 12.44 -15.12
N HIS A 162 -1.58 11.50 -15.41
CA HIS A 162 -1.52 10.65 -16.60
C HIS A 162 -2.00 11.40 -17.86
N GLU A 163 -1.43 11.08 -19.02
CA GLU A 163 -1.85 11.71 -20.29
C GLU A 163 -3.22 11.20 -20.74
N VAL A 164 -3.93 12.04 -21.49
CA VAL A 164 -5.23 11.70 -22.08
C VAL A 164 -5.18 11.66 -23.61
N VAL A 165 -6.00 10.80 -24.20
CA VAL A 165 -6.17 10.66 -25.65
C VAL A 165 -7.59 11.01 -26.07
N TRP A 166 -7.75 11.71 -27.20
CA TRP A 166 -9.08 11.96 -27.75
C TRP A 166 -9.68 10.65 -28.23
N THR A 167 -10.88 10.34 -27.77
CA THR A 167 -11.61 9.12 -28.11
C THR A 167 -12.98 9.51 -28.64
N ASP A 168 -13.31 8.96 -29.81
CA ASP A 168 -14.62 9.07 -30.45
C ASP A 168 -15.12 7.65 -30.72
N GLU A 169 -16.05 7.17 -29.89
CA GLU A 169 -16.59 5.82 -30.02
C GLU A 169 -18.09 5.74 -29.74
N GLU A 170 -18.76 4.88 -30.48
CA GLU A 170 -20.13 4.48 -30.15
C GLU A 170 -20.13 3.81 -28.78
N SER A 171 -21.05 4.21 -27.90
CA SER A 171 -21.16 3.67 -26.55
C SER A 171 -22.61 3.64 -26.07
N TYR A 172 -22.90 2.77 -25.12
CA TYR A 172 -24.11 2.82 -24.32
C TYR A 172 -23.90 3.73 -23.11
N PHE A 173 -24.88 4.55 -22.81
CA PHE A 173 -24.86 5.52 -21.72
C PHE A 173 -25.94 5.21 -20.70
N PHE A 174 -25.58 5.27 -19.43
CA PHE A 174 -26.49 5.17 -18.30
C PHE A 174 -26.88 6.57 -17.81
N LYS A 175 -28.19 6.81 -17.66
CA LYS A 175 -28.80 8.11 -17.32
C LYS A 175 -28.56 8.50 -15.86
N MET A 176 -27.31 8.71 -15.48
CA MET A 176 -26.92 9.09 -14.13
C MET A 176 -27.53 10.43 -13.71
N SER A 177 -27.61 11.39 -14.63
CA SER A 177 -28.19 12.72 -14.41
C SER A 177 -29.61 12.67 -13.84
N LYS A 178 -30.41 11.70 -14.27
CA LYS A 178 -31.79 11.44 -13.81
C LYS A 178 -31.90 11.23 -12.29
N TYR A 179 -30.84 10.74 -11.66
CA TYR A 179 -30.85 10.30 -10.26
C TYR A 179 -30.11 11.24 -9.29
N ALA A 180 -29.55 12.35 -9.79
CA ALA A 180 -28.74 13.26 -8.98
C ALA A 180 -29.52 13.87 -7.79
N ASP A 181 -30.74 14.37 -8.03
CA ASP A 181 -31.59 14.96 -6.99
C ASP A 181 -31.98 13.94 -5.91
N TRP A 182 -32.28 12.70 -6.34
CA TRP A 182 -32.60 11.61 -5.41
C TRP A 182 -31.39 11.30 -4.52
N LEU A 183 -30.20 11.13 -5.10
CA LEU A 183 -28.99 10.80 -4.34
C LEU A 183 -28.62 11.91 -3.37
N MET A 184 -28.76 13.18 -3.78
CA MET A 184 -28.53 14.33 -2.92
C MET A 184 -29.48 14.34 -1.71
N ASN A 185 -30.75 13.99 -1.90
CA ASN A 185 -31.70 13.88 -0.80
C ASN A 185 -31.40 12.66 0.09
N TYR A 186 -31.01 11.53 -0.50
CA TYR A 186 -30.59 10.35 0.24
C TYR A 186 -29.45 10.65 1.20
N TYR A 187 -28.42 11.40 0.77
CA TYR A 187 -27.32 11.81 1.66
C TYR A 187 -27.75 12.68 2.84
N LYS A 188 -28.76 13.53 2.66
CA LYS A 188 -29.31 14.36 3.76
C LYS A 188 -30.05 13.52 4.79
N GLU A 189 -30.76 12.50 4.33
CA GLU A 189 -31.53 11.57 5.17
C GLU A 189 -30.61 10.53 5.85
N HIS A 190 -29.47 10.22 5.24
CA HIS A 190 -28.50 9.22 5.69
C HIS A 190 -27.09 9.83 5.81
N PRO A 191 -26.85 10.71 6.81
CA PRO A 191 -25.56 11.42 6.95
C PRO A 191 -24.38 10.50 7.31
N ASP A 192 -24.65 9.26 7.72
CA ASP A 192 -23.69 8.21 8.05
C ASP A 192 -23.49 7.19 6.92
N PHE A 193 -24.09 7.41 5.74
CA PHE A 193 -23.89 6.55 4.57
C PHE A 193 -22.43 6.53 4.09
N ILE A 194 -21.73 7.67 4.15
CA ILE A 194 -20.32 7.80 3.73
C ILE A 194 -19.45 8.19 4.93
N ILE A 195 -18.49 7.34 5.25
CA ILE A 195 -17.62 7.48 6.42
C ILE A 195 -16.16 7.59 5.95
N PRO A 196 -15.38 8.59 6.42
CA PRO A 196 -15.78 9.72 7.26
C PRO A 196 -16.58 10.78 6.48
N ASN A 197 -17.28 11.67 7.20
CA ASN A 197 -18.12 12.72 6.62
C ASN A 197 -17.35 13.70 5.69
N THR A 198 -16.03 13.82 5.82
CA THR A 198 -15.21 14.58 4.87
C THR A 198 -15.33 14.05 3.44
N ARG A 199 -15.46 12.74 3.27
CA ARG A 199 -15.69 12.11 1.95
C ARG A 199 -17.06 12.44 1.39
N MET A 200 -18.11 12.49 2.22
CA MET A 200 -19.43 12.94 1.78
C MET A 200 -19.37 14.36 1.22
N ASN A 201 -18.70 15.27 1.93
CA ASN A 201 -18.54 16.66 1.49
C ASN A 201 -17.80 16.76 0.15
N GLU A 202 -16.77 15.94 -0.06
CA GLU A 202 -16.05 15.85 -1.35
C GLU A 202 -16.99 15.36 -2.46
N MET A 203 -17.81 14.33 -2.21
CA MET A 203 -18.74 13.79 -3.21
C MET A 203 -19.80 14.81 -3.61
N VAL A 204 -20.37 15.52 -2.63
CA VAL A 204 -21.39 16.56 -2.85
C VAL A 204 -20.80 17.71 -3.65
N LYS A 205 -19.72 18.33 -3.16
CA LYS A 205 -19.16 19.56 -3.74
C LYS A 205 -18.52 19.36 -5.11
N ASN A 206 -17.80 18.25 -5.30
CA ASN A 206 -16.99 18.07 -6.49
C ASN A 206 -17.76 17.39 -7.64
N PHE A 207 -18.84 16.66 -7.35
CA PHE A 207 -19.53 15.84 -8.36
C PHE A 207 -21.03 16.07 -8.44
N LEU A 208 -21.75 16.23 -7.32
CA LEU A 208 -23.21 16.38 -7.37
C LEU A 208 -23.66 17.83 -7.58
N GLU A 209 -23.05 18.79 -6.88
CA GLU A 209 -23.38 20.23 -7.02
C GLU A 209 -23.14 20.78 -8.43
N PRO A 210 -22.04 20.42 -9.14
CA PRO A 210 -21.83 20.86 -10.53
C PRO A 210 -22.83 20.26 -11.54
N GLY A 211 -23.53 19.18 -11.16
CA GLY A 211 -24.37 18.38 -12.05
C GLY A 211 -23.67 17.07 -12.45
N LEU A 212 -24.45 15.99 -12.48
CA LEU A 212 -23.97 14.65 -12.82
C LEU A 212 -24.24 14.35 -14.29
N GLU A 213 -23.20 14.04 -15.05
CA GLU A 213 -23.31 13.64 -16.47
C GLU A 213 -23.68 12.16 -16.60
N ASP A 214 -24.26 11.79 -17.75
CA ASP A 214 -24.58 10.40 -18.08
C ASP A 214 -23.30 9.59 -18.31
N LEU A 215 -23.27 8.37 -17.78
CA LEU A 215 -22.07 7.55 -17.72
C LEU A 215 -21.98 6.61 -18.93
N SER A 216 -20.85 6.65 -19.64
CA SER A 216 -20.54 5.66 -20.69
C SER A 216 -20.29 4.28 -20.08
N VAL A 217 -21.21 3.34 -20.28
CA VAL A 217 -21.26 1.99 -19.68
C VAL A 217 -20.94 0.85 -20.65
N SER A 218 -20.47 1.13 -21.86
CA SER A 218 -19.86 0.12 -22.73
C SER A 218 -18.65 0.67 -23.49
N ARG A 219 -17.87 -0.23 -24.12
CA ARG A 219 -16.70 0.08 -24.96
C ARG A 219 -16.68 -0.81 -26.19
N THR A 220 -16.07 -0.32 -27.27
CA THR A 220 -15.84 -1.11 -28.49
C THR A 220 -14.36 -1.28 -28.84
N SER A 221 -13.49 -0.58 -28.11
CA SER A 221 -12.04 -0.50 -28.33
C SER A 221 -11.25 -1.74 -27.89
N TYR A 222 -11.79 -2.56 -27.00
CA TYR A 222 -11.17 -3.81 -26.51
C TYR A 222 -12.21 -4.93 -26.39
N LYS A 223 -11.74 -6.19 -26.28
CA LYS A 223 -12.61 -7.37 -26.24
C LYS A 223 -12.65 -8.06 -24.89
N TRP A 224 -11.65 -7.83 -24.04
CA TRP A 224 -11.56 -8.46 -22.73
C TRP A 224 -12.53 -7.84 -21.70
N GLY A 225 -13.74 -8.40 -21.64
CA GLY A 225 -14.76 -8.09 -20.63
C GLY A 225 -16.10 -8.75 -20.96
N VAL A 226 -17.13 -8.43 -20.17
CA VAL A 226 -18.47 -9.02 -20.33
C VAL A 226 -19.17 -8.44 -21.58
N PRO A 227 -19.52 -9.24 -22.60
CA PRO A 227 -20.15 -8.71 -23.81
C PRO A 227 -21.63 -8.35 -23.56
N VAL A 228 -22.10 -7.28 -24.20
CA VAL A 228 -23.52 -6.92 -24.25
C VAL A 228 -24.25 -7.95 -25.12
N LYS A 229 -25.22 -8.68 -24.55
CA LYS A 229 -25.89 -9.81 -25.22
C LYS A 229 -26.52 -9.44 -26.57
N THR A 230 -27.20 -8.29 -26.62
CA THR A 230 -27.92 -7.84 -27.82
C THR A 230 -27.03 -7.15 -28.85
N ASP A 231 -25.81 -6.72 -28.46
CA ASP A 231 -24.86 -6.03 -29.34
C ASP A 231 -23.42 -6.44 -28.98
N PRO A 232 -22.97 -7.67 -29.32
CA PRO A 232 -21.72 -8.27 -28.82
C PRO A 232 -20.43 -7.57 -29.26
N LYS A 233 -20.51 -6.55 -30.11
CA LYS A 233 -19.38 -5.66 -30.41
C LYS A 233 -19.03 -4.75 -29.22
N HIS A 234 -19.99 -4.58 -28.30
CA HIS A 234 -19.84 -3.79 -27.07
C HIS A 234 -19.48 -4.70 -25.90
N VAL A 235 -18.48 -4.28 -25.15
CA VAL A 235 -18.12 -4.84 -23.84
C VAL A 235 -18.65 -3.91 -22.75
N ILE A 236 -19.28 -4.48 -21.74
CA ILE A 236 -19.82 -3.75 -20.58
C ILE A 236 -18.64 -3.14 -19.82
N TYR A 237 -18.77 -1.85 -19.51
CA TYR A 237 -17.74 -1.09 -18.82
C TYR A 237 -17.48 -1.62 -17.41
N VAL A 238 -16.21 -1.60 -17.01
CA VAL A 238 -15.70 -2.22 -15.79
C VAL A 238 -16.45 -1.81 -14.53
N TRP A 239 -16.94 -0.57 -14.38
CA TRP A 239 -17.65 -0.21 -13.15
C TRP A 239 -19.04 -0.84 -13.02
N VAL A 240 -19.76 -1.14 -14.10
CA VAL A 240 -21.04 -1.89 -14.00
C VAL A 240 -20.75 -3.34 -13.64
N ASP A 241 -19.73 -3.92 -14.25
CA ASP A 241 -19.24 -5.28 -14.01
C ASP A 241 -18.71 -5.43 -12.56
N ALA A 242 -17.64 -4.71 -12.24
CA ALA A 242 -16.97 -4.70 -10.95
C ALA A 242 -17.92 -4.36 -9.79
N LEU A 243 -18.75 -3.31 -9.85
CA LEU A 243 -19.64 -2.98 -8.73
C LEU A 243 -20.71 -4.06 -8.49
N SER A 244 -21.11 -4.79 -9.53
CA SER A 244 -22.07 -5.89 -9.40
C SER A 244 -21.52 -7.08 -8.61
N ASN A 245 -20.20 -7.16 -8.37
CA ASN A 245 -19.57 -8.23 -7.57
C ASN A 245 -20.25 -8.39 -6.19
N TYR A 246 -20.64 -7.27 -5.58
CA TYR A 246 -21.18 -7.24 -4.22
C TYR A 246 -22.52 -7.95 -4.06
N ILE A 247 -23.31 -8.07 -5.13
CA ILE A 247 -24.60 -8.78 -5.13
C ILE A 247 -24.51 -10.13 -5.84
N THR A 248 -23.71 -10.22 -6.91
CA THR A 248 -23.52 -11.46 -7.67
C THR A 248 -22.75 -12.52 -6.88
N ALA A 249 -21.80 -12.12 -6.02
CA ALA A 249 -21.16 -13.03 -5.08
C ALA A 249 -22.16 -13.73 -4.14
N LEU A 250 -23.28 -13.07 -3.84
CA LEU A 250 -24.36 -13.60 -3.02
C LEU A 250 -25.41 -14.39 -3.82
N GLY A 251 -25.21 -14.56 -5.14
CA GLY A 251 -26.10 -15.32 -6.01
C GLY A 251 -27.17 -14.48 -6.73
N TYR A 252 -27.13 -13.15 -6.64
CA TYR A 252 -28.04 -12.29 -7.42
C TYR A 252 -27.96 -12.60 -8.91
N GLY A 253 -29.12 -12.81 -9.54
CA GLY A 253 -29.21 -13.17 -10.96
C GLY A 253 -28.99 -14.66 -11.26
N THR A 254 -28.82 -15.51 -10.25
CA THR A 254 -28.73 -16.97 -10.39
C THR A 254 -29.99 -17.68 -9.87
N ASP A 255 -30.08 -19.01 -10.03
CA ASP A 255 -31.18 -19.81 -9.49
C ASP A 255 -31.14 -19.95 -7.95
N ASP A 256 -29.96 -19.78 -7.34
CA ASP A 256 -29.77 -19.77 -5.88
C ASP A 256 -29.30 -18.39 -5.41
N ASP A 257 -30.27 -17.58 -5.00
CA ASP A 257 -30.08 -16.25 -4.42
C ASP A 257 -30.25 -16.25 -2.89
N SER A 258 -30.11 -17.41 -2.23
CA SER A 258 -30.36 -17.56 -0.79
C SER A 258 -29.47 -16.66 0.05
N ASN A 259 -28.19 -16.54 -0.31
CA ASN A 259 -27.26 -15.62 0.33
C ASN A 259 -27.63 -14.16 0.06
N PHE A 260 -28.06 -13.81 -1.14
CA PHE A 260 -28.49 -12.45 -1.47
C PHE A 260 -29.67 -12.03 -0.59
N LYS A 261 -30.70 -12.88 -0.48
CA LYS A 261 -31.86 -12.66 0.40
C LYS A 261 -31.52 -12.59 1.88
N LYS A 262 -30.41 -13.20 2.30
CA LYS A 262 -29.99 -13.28 3.71
C LYS A 262 -29.08 -12.13 4.13
N TYR A 263 -28.16 -11.73 3.26
CA TYR A 263 -27.04 -10.84 3.60
C TYR A 263 -27.13 -9.46 2.94
N TRP A 264 -27.84 -9.29 1.82
CA TRP A 264 -28.00 -7.97 1.18
C TRP A 264 -29.09 -7.15 1.90
N PRO A 265 -28.89 -5.85 2.17
CA PRO A 265 -27.74 -5.02 1.79
C PRO A 265 -26.50 -5.17 2.66
N ALA A 266 -25.32 -4.89 2.08
CA ALA A 266 -24.06 -4.87 2.83
C ALA A 266 -24.13 -3.91 4.03
N ASN A 267 -23.66 -4.37 5.19
CA ASN A 267 -23.51 -3.54 6.37
C ASN A 267 -22.38 -2.53 6.16
N VAL A 268 -21.25 -2.97 5.60
CA VAL A 268 -20.08 -2.12 5.33
C VAL A 268 -19.45 -2.49 3.99
N GLN A 269 -19.23 -1.49 3.15
CA GLN A 269 -18.29 -1.58 2.02
C GLN A 269 -17.07 -0.72 2.34
N MET A 270 -15.92 -1.34 2.59
CA MET A 270 -14.70 -0.61 2.91
C MET A 270 -13.83 -0.48 1.67
N VAL A 271 -13.47 0.75 1.31
CA VAL A 271 -12.75 1.07 0.07
C VAL A 271 -11.71 2.17 0.28
N GLY A 272 -10.71 2.24 -0.60
CA GLY A 272 -9.76 3.36 -0.62
C GLY A 272 -10.42 4.64 -1.10
N LYS A 273 -9.96 5.80 -0.59
CA LYS A 273 -10.51 7.13 -0.94
C LYS A 273 -10.57 7.41 -2.45
N GLU A 274 -9.69 6.79 -3.24
CA GLU A 274 -9.60 6.95 -4.69
C GLU A 274 -10.78 6.33 -5.45
N ILE A 275 -11.46 5.34 -4.87
CA ILE A 275 -12.62 4.67 -5.51
C ILE A 275 -13.93 4.94 -4.78
N VAL A 276 -13.95 5.83 -3.77
CA VAL A 276 -15.17 6.18 -3.01
C VAL A 276 -16.26 6.67 -3.95
N ARG A 277 -15.94 7.51 -4.94
CA ARG A 277 -16.90 8.04 -5.90
C ARG A 277 -17.74 6.96 -6.57
N PHE A 278 -17.12 5.86 -6.99
CA PHE A 278 -17.80 4.76 -7.64
C PHE A 278 -18.77 4.05 -6.68
N HIS A 279 -18.42 3.95 -5.40
CA HIS A 279 -19.21 3.26 -4.37
C HIS A 279 -20.31 4.14 -3.76
N THR A 280 -20.17 5.46 -3.85
CA THR A 280 -21.13 6.40 -3.25
C THR A 280 -22.01 7.08 -4.27
N ILE A 281 -21.57 7.24 -5.52
CA ILE A 281 -22.39 7.84 -6.59
C ILE A 281 -22.89 6.79 -7.55
N TYR A 282 -21.99 6.02 -8.19
CA TYR A 282 -22.39 5.14 -9.29
C TYR A 282 -23.16 3.94 -8.77
N TRP A 283 -22.61 3.27 -7.76
CA TRP A 283 -23.21 2.07 -7.19
C TRP A 283 -24.60 2.32 -6.60
N PRO A 284 -24.83 3.38 -5.79
CA PRO A 284 -26.15 3.63 -5.23
C PRO A 284 -27.19 3.99 -6.28
N ILE A 285 -26.80 4.70 -7.35
CA ILE A 285 -27.69 5.01 -8.47
C ILE A 285 -28.03 3.73 -9.25
N ILE A 286 -27.05 2.86 -9.55
CA ILE A 286 -27.28 1.57 -10.21
C ILE A 286 -28.24 0.72 -9.37
N LEU A 287 -27.99 0.58 -8.06
CA LEU A 287 -28.87 -0.15 -7.15
C LEU A 287 -30.29 0.40 -7.13
N HIS A 288 -30.43 1.73 -7.07
CA HIS A 288 -31.73 2.38 -7.07
C HIS A 288 -32.49 2.16 -8.39
N ALA A 289 -31.79 2.24 -9.53
CA ALA A 289 -32.37 1.93 -10.84
C ALA A 289 -32.78 0.44 -10.97
N LEU A 290 -32.09 -0.46 -10.27
CA LEU A 290 -32.45 -1.87 -10.16
C LEU A 290 -33.56 -2.15 -9.11
N GLY A 291 -34.00 -1.14 -8.35
CA GLY A 291 -34.97 -1.30 -7.27
C GLY A 291 -34.43 -2.06 -6.06
N LEU A 292 -33.12 -2.04 -5.84
CA LEU A 292 -32.43 -2.75 -4.76
C LEU A 292 -32.09 -1.81 -3.58
N PRO A 293 -32.03 -2.35 -2.34
CA PRO A 293 -31.59 -1.56 -1.20
C PRO A 293 -30.11 -1.23 -1.30
N LEU A 294 -29.73 -0.06 -0.77
CA LEU A 294 -28.36 0.43 -0.71
C LEU A 294 -27.57 -0.20 0.44
N PRO A 295 -26.23 -0.28 0.35
CA PRO A 295 -25.40 -0.62 1.51
C PRO A 295 -25.64 0.37 2.66
N LYS A 296 -25.48 -0.09 3.91
CA LYS A 296 -25.71 0.77 5.09
C LYS A 296 -24.62 1.83 5.23
N HIS A 297 -23.36 1.43 5.07
CA HIS A 297 -22.20 2.33 5.15
C HIS A 297 -21.16 2.02 4.07
N VAL A 298 -20.57 3.07 3.52
CA VAL A 298 -19.38 3.03 2.67
C VAL A 298 -18.25 3.75 3.40
N VAL A 299 -17.16 3.03 3.67
CA VAL A 299 -16.01 3.54 4.42
C VAL A 299 -14.86 3.82 3.46
N GLY A 300 -14.56 5.11 3.25
CA GLY A 300 -13.47 5.60 2.40
C GLY A 300 -12.19 5.88 3.19
N HIS A 301 -11.36 4.86 3.39
CA HIS A 301 -10.13 5.01 4.17
C HIS A 301 -9.02 5.76 3.40
N GLY A 302 -8.06 6.34 4.12
CA GLY A 302 -6.89 7.00 3.52
C GLY A 302 -5.91 6.01 2.89
N TRP A 303 -4.88 6.56 2.25
CA TRP A 303 -3.79 5.75 1.71
C TRP A 303 -2.77 5.41 2.79
N LEU A 304 -2.18 4.22 2.67
CA LEU A 304 -0.88 3.96 3.29
C LEU A 304 0.21 4.48 2.34
N LEU A 305 0.87 5.55 2.74
CA LEU A 305 1.91 6.24 1.98
C LEU A 305 3.30 5.83 2.44
N MET A 306 4.29 6.04 1.60
CA MET A 306 5.69 6.11 2.00
C MET A 306 6.06 7.56 2.33
N LYS A 307 7.20 7.78 2.99
CA LYS A 307 7.73 9.14 3.23
C LYS A 307 7.85 10.00 1.96
N ASN A 308 8.02 9.38 0.80
CA ASN A 308 8.09 10.03 -0.52
C ASN A 308 6.76 9.96 -1.34
N GLY A 309 5.62 9.72 -0.68
CA GLY A 309 4.29 9.68 -1.28
C GLY A 309 3.77 8.27 -1.57
N LYS A 310 2.83 8.14 -2.52
CA LYS A 310 2.15 6.87 -2.83
C LYS A 310 3.15 5.77 -3.22
N MET A 311 2.91 4.55 -2.72
CA MET A 311 3.64 3.34 -3.13
C MET A 311 3.43 3.07 -4.62
N SER A 312 4.51 2.91 -5.38
CA SER A 312 4.45 2.44 -6.76
C SER A 312 5.71 1.68 -7.17
N LYS A 313 5.54 0.65 -8.00
CA LYS A 313 6.65 -0.14 -8.54
C LYS A 313 7.65 0.72 -9.31
N SER A 314 7.15 1.73 -10.04
CA SER A 314 7.97 2.68 -10.79
C SER A 314 8.87 3.55 -9.91
N LYS A 315 8.45 3.85 -8.68
CA LYS A 315 9.22 4.63 -7.69
C LYS A 315 10.19 3.78 -6.87
N GLY A 316 10.15 2.45 -6.98
CA GLY A 316 11.00 1.55 -6.19
C GLY A 316 10.84 1.76 -4.68
N ASN A 317 9.63 2.07 -4.23
CA ASN A 317 9.29 2.33 -2.82
C ASN A 317 8.24 1.36 -2.28
N VAL A 318 8.11 0.18 -2.90
CA VAL A 318 7.09 -0.82 -2.55
C VAL A 318 7.67 -1.84 -1.60
N ILE A 319 6.95 -2.14 -0.52
CA ILE A 319 7.21 -3.29 0.33
C ILE A 319 6.07 -4.29 0.22
N TYR A 320 6.42 -5.57 0.09
CA TYR A 320 5.47 -6.66 -0.05
C TYR A 320 5.18 -7.32 1.30
N PRO A 321 3.93 -7.72 1.57
CA PRO A 321 3.55 -8.34 2.85
C PRO A 321 4.39 -9.57 3.18
N GLU A 322 4.69 -10.43 2.20
CA GLU A 322 5.39 -11.70 2.45
C GLU A 322 6.78 -11.47 3.01
N THR A 323 7.49 -10.44 2.53
CA THR A 323 8.78 -10.03 3.07
C THR A 323 8.70 -9.73 4.56
N LEU A 324 7.67 -9.01 4.98
CA LEU A 324 7.49 -8.63 6.39
C LEU A 324 7.01 -9.82 7.23
N VAL A 325 6.06 -10.62 6.74
CA VAL A 325 5.56 -11.80 7.44
C VAL A 325 6.65 -12.83 7.68
N HIS A 326 7.47 -13.13 6.66
CA HIS A 326 8.52 -14.15 6.80
C HIS A 326 9.63 -13.75 7.76
N ARG A 327 9.91 -12.45 7.92
CA ARG A 327 10.98 -11.98 8.81
C ARG A 327 10.48 -11.61 10.22
N TYR A 328 9.29 -11.03 10.33
CA TYR A 328 8.79 -10.43 11.58
C TYR A 328 7.55 -11.12 12.14
N GLY A 329 6.96 -12.06 11.41
CA GLY A 329 5.72 -12.74 11.79
C GLY A 329 4.46 -12.02 11.31
N LEU A 330 3.37 -12.77 11.18
CA LEU A 330 2.10 -12.27 10.67
C LEU A 330 1.50 -11.18 11.58
N ASP A 331 1.49 -11.42 12.88
CA ASP A 331 0.87 -10.53 13.86
C ASP A 331 1.56 -9.17 13.95
N ALA A 332 2.87 -9.11 13.76
CA ALA A 332 3.61 -7.85 13.70
C ALA A 332 3.10 -6.98 12.53
N LEU A 333 2.92 -7.58 11.35
CA LEU A 333 2.40 -6.88 10.18
C LEU A 333 0.95 -6.43 10.39
N ARG A 334 0.07 -7.32 10.87
CA ARG A 334 -1.35 -7.02 11.08
C ARG A 334 -1.54 -5.93 12.15
N TYR A 335 -0.83 -6.04 13.27
CA TYR A 335 -0.81 -5.02 14.31
C TYR A 335 -0.37 -3.67 13.74
N TYR A 336 0.77 -3.63 13.03
CA TYR A 336 1.30 -2.40 12.48
C TYR A 336 0.30 -1.72 11.53
N LEU A 337 -0.25 -2.46 10.56
CA LEU A 337 -1.12 -1.88 9.55
C LEU A 337 -2.40 -1.27 10.13
N LEU A 338 -2.96 -1.88 11.18
CA LEU A 338 -4.16 -1.33 11.85
C LEU A 338 -3.82 -0.27 12.89
N LYS A 339 -2.60 -0.26 13.44
CA LYS A 339 -2.15 0.76 14.40
C LYS A 339 -1.68 2.04 13.72
N ALA A 340 -1.00 1.92 12.58
CA ALA A 340 -0.35 3.03 11.88
C ALA A 340 -1.31 3.83 10.98
N MET A 341 -2.50 3.32 10.70
CA MET A 341 -3.50 3.96 9.84
C MET A 341 -4.52 4.74 10.70
N PRO A 342 -4.45 6.08 10.75
CA PRO A 342 -5.42 6.87 11.48
C PRO A 342 -6.77 6.85 10.78
N PHE A 343 -7.86 6.95 11.56
CA PHE A 343 -9.21 6.99 10.99
C PHE A 343 -9.38 8.16 10.01
N GLY A 344 -9.82 7.87 8.78
CA GLY A 344 -10.15 8.85 7.75
C GLY A 344 -8.97 9.59 7.09
N ASN A 345 -7.75 9.41 7.60
CA ASN A 345 -6.55 10.10 7.13
C ASN A 345 -5.56 9.13 6.48
N ASP A 346 -4.59 9.68 5.74
CA ASP A 346 -3.49 8.89 5.20
C ASP A 346 -2.54 8.49 6.33
N GLY A 347 -2.10 7.24 6.33
CA GLY A 347 -1.01 6.75 7.18
C GLY A 347 0.32 6.80 6.41
N VAL A 348 1.43 6.82 7.14
CA VAL A 348 2.77 6.79 6.54
C VAL A 348 3.52 5.58 7.08
N PHE A 349 3.88 4.65 6.19
CA PHE A 349 4.80 3.56 6.49
C PHE A 349 6.23 4.09 6.43
N THR A 350 7.00 3.85 7.49
CA THR A 350 8.47 3.90 7.44
C THR A 350 9.06 2.64 8.08
N PRO A 351 10.20 2.15 7.59
CA PRO A 351 10.92 1.04 8.23
C PRO A 351 11.19 1.28 9.71
N GLU A 352 11.54 2.52 10.07
CA GLU A 352 11.87 2.91 11.45
C GLU A 352 10.64 2.77 12.34
N ASP A 353 9.50 3.34 11.95
CA ASP A 353 8.25 3.24 12.71
C ASP A 353 7.78 1.79 12.80
N PHE A 354 7.92 1.00 11.73
CA PHE A 354 7.58 -0.43 11.77
C PHE A 354 8.39 -1.21 12.80
N VAL A 355 9.72 -1.05 12.81
CA VAL A 355 10.60 -1.74 13.76
C VAL A 355 10.39 -1.21 15.18
N ASP A 356 10.18 0.09 15.36
CA ASP A 356 9.88 0.71 16.65
C ASP A 356 8.57 0.16 17.24
N LYS A 357 7.53 -0.03 16.43
CA LYS A 357 6.27 -0.63 16.90
C LYS A 357 6.44 -2.07 17.35
N ILE A 358 7.26 -2.86 16.67
CA ILE A 358 7.58 -4.22 17.11
C ILE A 358 8.36 -4.18 18.42
N ASN A 359 9.40 -3.36 18.50
CA ASN A 359 10.27 -3.31 19.66
C ASN A 359 9.57 -2.75 20.89
N TYR A 360 8.91 -1.59 20.78
CA TYR A 360 8.31 -0.90 21.93
C TYR A 360 6.96 -1.50 22.30
N ASP A 361 6.01 -1.57 21.37
CA ASP A 361 4.64 -1.95 21.70
C ASP A 361 4.53 -3.47 21.94
N LEU A 362 5.12 -4.28 21.06
CA LEU A 362 4.95 -5.74 21.07
C LEU A 362 5.97 -6.46 21.97
N ALA A 363 7.28 -6.23 21.77
CA ALA A 363 8.31 -6.92 22.53
C ALA A 363 8.47 -6.33 23.94
N ASN A 364 8.63 -5.01 24.05
CA ASN A 364 8.98 -4.38 25.32
C ASN A 364 7.81 -4.21 26.28
N ASP A 365 6.61 -3.87 25.80
CA ASP A 365 5.44 -3.65 26.66
C ASP A 365 4.70 -4.98 26.90
N LEU A 366 4.09 -5.55 25.86
CA LEU A 366 3.28 -6.77 25.97
C LEU A 366 4.11 -8.05 26.22
N GLY A 367 5.17 -8.26 25.42
CA GLY A 367 6.01 -9.46 25.51
C GLY A 367 6.74 -9.58 26.84
N ASN A 368 7.33 -8.49 27.34
CA ASN A 368 7.96 -8.48 28.66
C ASN A 368 6.94 -8.63 29.79
N LEU A 369 5.75 -8.03 29.68
CA LEU A 369 4.69 -8.20 30.68
C LEU A 369 4.31 -9.68 30.84
N LEU A 370 4.13 -10.40 29.73
CA LEU A 370 3.88 -11.84 29.76
C LEU A 370 5.03 -12.60 30.42
N ASN A 371 6.26 -12.38 29.96
CA ASN A 371 7.43 -13.09 30.48
C ASN A 371 7.67 -12.85 31.97
N ARG A 372 7.52 -11.60 32.45
CA ARG A 372 7.63 -11.25 33.88
C ARG A 372 6.54 -11.96 34.68
N THR A 373 5.29 -11.93 34.21
CA THR A 373 4.16 -12.58 34.88
C THR A 373 4.37 -14.08 35.02
N VAL A 374 4.69 -14.78 33.93
CA VAL A 374 4.95 -16.23 33.94
C VAL A 374 6.12 -16.57 34.87
N ALA A 375 7.21 -15.81 34.84
CA ALA A 375 8.36 -16.04 35.72
C ALA A 375 8.02 -15.84 37.21
N MET A 376 7.24 -14.81 37.55
CA MET A 376 6.83 -14.56 38.94
C MET A 376 5.86 -15.62 39.46
N VAL A 377 4.88 -16.05 38.65
CA VAL A 377 3.96 -17.14 39.04
C VAL A 377 4.72 -18.45 39.23
N ASN A 378 5.65 -18.78 38.34
CA ASN A 378 6.53 -19.95 38.53
C ASN A 378 7.37 -19.85 39.81
N LYS A 379 7.92 -18.68 40.10
CA LYS A 379 8.82 -18.48 41.25
C LYS A 379 8.09 -18.48 42.59
N TYR A 380 6.90 -17.90 42.67
CA TYR A 380 6.21 -17.65 43.94
C TYR A 380 5.09 -18.64 44.25
N TYR A 381 4.55 -19.32 43.23
CA TYR A 381 3.42 -20.25 43.37
C TYR A 381 3.62 -21.55 42.57
N ASP A 382 4.87 -21.94 42.26
CA ASP A 382 5.20 -23.18 41.53
C ASP A 382 4.41 -23.36 40.21
N GLY A 383 4.11 -22.22 39.58
CA GLY A 383 3.39 -22.13 38.31
C GLY A 383 1.87 -22.13 38.46
N VAL A 384 1.32 -22.38 39.64
CA VAL A 384 -0.13 -22.38 39.88
C VAL A 384 -0.63 -20.95 40.04
N VAL A 385 -1.61 -20.57 39.23
CA VAL A 385 -2.22 -19.22 39.30
C VAL A 385 -3.13 -19.16 40.54
N PRO A 386 -2.91 -18.21 41.47
CA PRO A 386 -3.79 -18.03 42.63
C PRO A 386 -5.22 -17.64 42.23
N ALA A 387 -6.17 -17.89 43.12
CA ALA A 387 -7.55 -17.47 42.92
C ALA A 387 -7.66 -15.93 42.85
N PHE A 388 -8.50 -15.43 41.95
CA PHE A 388 -8.76 -14.01 41.81
C PHE A 388 -9.57 -13.48 43.01
N GLU A 389 -8.97 -12.56 43.78
CA GLU A 389 -9.62 -11.84 44.89
C GLU A 389 -9.45 -10.34 44.63
N SER A 390 -10.56 -9.62 44.55
CA SER A 390 -10.62 -8.18 44.22
C SER A 390 -10.36 -7.31 45.44
N ASN A 391 -9.84 -6.09 45.23
CA ASN A 391 -9.63 -5.07 46.28
C ASN A 391 -8.75 -5.52 47.47
N VAL A 392 -7.70 -6.30 47.21
CA VAL A 392 -6.76 -6.77 48.25
C VAL A 392 -5.59 -5.80 48.40
N ASN A 393 -5.01 -5.36 47.28
CA ASN A 393 -4.03 -4.29 47.24
C ASN A 393 -4.69 -2.95 46.88
N GLU A 394 -4.08 -1.85 47.33
CA GLU A 394 -4.53 -0.49 47.02
C GLU A 394 -4.72 -0.22 45.50
N PRO A 395 -3.80 -0.63 44.59
CA PRO A 395 -3.98 -0.39 43.15
C PRO A 395 -4.93 -1.35 42.43
N ASP A 396 -5.51 -2.37 43.10
CA ASP A 396 -6.36 -3.38 42.45
C ASP A 396 -7.59 -2.73 41.81
N ALA A 397 -8.31 -1.89 42.56
CA ALA A 397 -9.53 -1.23 42.11
C ALA A 397 -9.32 -0.39 40.83
N ASP A 398 -8.19 0.31 40.75
CA ASP A 398 -7.84 1.16 39.61
C ASP A 398 -7.48 0.32 38.36
N LEU A 399 -6.76 -0.79 38.52
CA LEU A 399 -6.50 -1.72 37.43
C LEU A 399 -7.78 -2.39 36.93
N GLU A 400 -8.64 -2.86 37.84
CA GLU A 400 -9.93 -3.47 37.51
C GLU A 400 -10.83 -2.48 36.76
N GLN A 401 -10.91 -1.23 37.24
CA GLN A 401 -11.67 -0.17 36.57
C GLN A 401 -11.08 0.19 35.21
N THR A 402 -9.76 0.19 35.07
CA THR A 402 -9.09 0.38 33.77
C THR A 402 -9.48 -0.72 32.80
N ALA A 403 -9.51 -1.98 33.22
CA ALA A 403 -9.93 -3.09 32.38
C ALA A 403 -11.40 -2.94 31.94
N VAL A 404 -12.31 -2.58 32.85
CA VAL A 404 -13.73 -2.31 32.52
C VAL A 404 -13.85 -1.19 31.48
N ASN A 405 -13.14 -0.08 31.68
CA ASN A 405 -13.16 1.05 30.77
C ASN A 405 -12.56 0.69 29.40
N THR A 406 -11.44 -0.04 29.37
CA THR A 406 -10.79 -0.50 28.14
C THR A 406 -11.72 -1.42 27.35
N ILE A 407 -12.40 -2.38 27.99
CA ILE A 407 -13.35 -3.28 27.30
C ILE A 407 -14.49 -2.46 26.68
N ALA A 408 -15.09 -1.55 27.43
CA ALA A 408 -16.19 -0.71 26.93
C ALA A 408 -15.74 0.22 25.78
N GLU A 409 -14.61 0.90 25.94
CA GLU A 409 -14.02 1.79 24.92
C GLU A 409 -13.66 0.99 23.65
N TYR A 410 -13.07 -0.19 23.80
CA TYR A 410 -12.71 -1.07 22.69
C TYR A 410 -13.94 -1.44 21.85
N HIS A 411 -15.02 -1.92 22.47
CA HIS A 411 -16.25 -2.26 21.75
C HIS A 411 -16.82 -1.04 21.01
N GLN A 412 -16.88 0.12 21.67
CA GLN A 412 -17.38 1.35 21.03
C GLN A 412 -16.56 1.77 19.81
N LEU A 413 -15.24 1.56 19.83
CA LEU A 413 -14.34 1.91 18.74
C LEU A 413 -14.39 0.89 17.60
N MET A 414 -14.44 -0.41 17.92
CA MET A 414 -14.62 -1.47 16.91
C MET A 414 -15.95 -1.33 16.18
N GLU A 415 -17.05 -1.03 16.89
CA GLU A 415 -18.35 -0.74 16.27
C GLU A 415 -18.30 0.39 15.23
N LYS A 416 -17.37 1.33 15.39
CA LYS A 416 -17.15 2.47 14.49
C LYS A 416 -16.02 2.24 13.48
N LEU A 417 -15.36 1.08 13.49
CA LEU A 417 -14.21 0.75 12.65
C LEU A 417 -12.96 1.60 12.95
N HIS A 418 -12.81 2.08 14.20
CA HIS A 418 -11.65 2.85 14.66
C HIS A 418 -10.56 1.93 15.23
N PHE A 419 -9.94 1.10 14.38
CA PHE A 419 -9.01 0.04 14.81
C PHE A 419 -7.76 0.56 15.56
N ALA A 420 -7.14 1.65 15.09
CA ALA A 420 -5.97 2.23 15.71
C ALA A 420 -6.27 2.73 17.14
N ASP A 421 -7.43 3.34 17.34
CA ASP A 421 -7.89 3.82 18.64
C ASP A 421 -8.24 2.64 19.55
N ALA A 422 -8.90 1.59 19.02
CA ALA A 422 -9.23 0.38 19.76
C ALA A 422 -7.95 -0.31 20.29
N LEU A 423 -6.92 -0.45 19.45
CA LEU A 423 -5.60 -0.92 19.88
C LEU A 423 -4.96 0.01 20.92
N SER A 424 -5.12 1.34 20.77
CA SER A 424 -4.64 2.29 21.77
C SER A 424 -5.31 2.10 23.12
N ALA A 425 -6.62 1.85 23.17
CA ALA A 425 -7.35 1.54 24.39
C ALA A 425 -6.84 0.24 25.07
N VAL A 426 -6.54 -0.79 24.29
CA VAL A 426 -5.92 -2.03 24.80
C VAL A 426 -4.53 -1.76 25.37
N TRP A 427 -3.70 -0.96 24.68
CA TRP A 427 -2.36 -0.62 25.16
C TRP A 427 -2.36 0.23 26.43
N LYS A 428 -3.40 1.03 26.69
CA LYS A 428 -3.58 1.67 28.01
C LYS A 428 -3.63 0.63 29.13
N LEU A 429 -4.32 -0.50 28.92
CA LEU A 429 -4.38 -1.61 29.88
C LEU A 429 -3.03 -2.34 29.99
N VAL A 430 -2.31 -2.54 28.88
CA VAL A 430 -0.95 -3.10 28.90
C VAL A 430 -0.04 -2.25 29.79
N SER A 431 0.06 -0.95 29.51
CA SER A 431 0.92 -0.04 30.27
C SER A 431 0.48 0.08 31.73
N ARG A 432 -0.84 0.11 32.01
CA ARG A 432 -1.36 0.11 33.39
C ARG A 432 -0.99 -1.16 34.16
N THR A 433 -1.03 -2.32 33.48
CA THR A 433 -0.66 -3.61 34.07
C THR A 433 0.85 -3.68 34.34
N ASN A 434 1.69 -3.13 33.47
CA ASN A 434 3.13 -3.00 33.74
C ASN A 434 3.38 -2.12 34.98
N LYS A 435 2.72 -0.96 35.06
CA LYS A 435 2.80 -0.06 36.24
C LYS A 435 2.32 -0.73 37.52
N TYR A 436 1.31 -1.59 37.44
CA TYR A 436 0.78 -2.34 38.59
C TYR A 436 1.84 -3.28 39.20
N ILE A 437 2.74 -3.85 38.38
CA ILE A 437 3.87 -4.64 38.91
C ILE A 437 4.79 -3.75 39.76
N ASP A 438 5.07 -2.54 39.28
CA ASP A 438 5.98 -1.63 39.95
C ASP A 438 5.37 -1.06 41.24
N GLU A 439 4.05 -0.84 41.27
CA GLU A 439 3.31 -0.37 42.46
C GLU A 439 3.12 -1.46 43.53
N THR A 440 2.90 -2.71 43.12
CA THR A 440 2.69 -3.83 44.07
C THR A 440 4.00 -4.45 44.58
N GLU A 441 5.12 -4.21 43.89
CA GLU A 441 6.43 -4.79 44.18
C GLU A 441 6.37 -6.28 44.60
N PRO A 442 5.97 -7.22 43.72
CA PRO A 442 5.76 -8.63 44.10
C PRO A 442 6.99 -9.28 44.75
N TRP A 443 8.20 -8.84 44.40
CA TRP A 443 9.45 -9.31 45.02
C TRP A 443 9.59 -8.88 46.49
N THR A 444 9.02 -7.74 46.88
CA THR A 444 8.99 -7.25 48.26
C THR A 444 7.92 -8.00 49.05
N LEU A 445 6.73 -8.19 48.47
CA LEU A 445 5.65 -8.97 49.09
C LEU A 445 6.08 -10.42 49.35
N ALA A 446 6.73 -11.07 48.38
CA ALA A 446 7.25 -12.43 48.52
C ALA A 446 8.30 -12.59 49.63
N LYS A 447 9.11 -11.56 49.91
CA LYS A 447 10.08 -11.58 51.03
C LYS A 447 9.41 -11.44 52.39
N LYS A 448 8.28 -10.72 52.47
CA LYS A 448 7.51 -10.52 53.70
C LYS A 448 6.63 -11.73 54.01
N ALA A 449 6.20 -12.45 52.99
CA ALA A 449 5.48 -13.70 53.09
C ALA A 449 6.43 -14.82 53.58
N ASN A 450 6.27 -15.31 54.80
CA ASN A 450 6.93 -16.55 55.24
C ASN A 450 6.25 -17.75 54.55
N ASN A 451 6.70 -18.09 53.34
CA ASN A 451 6.25 -19.23 52.51
C ASN A 451 5.05 -18.99 51.55
N GLY A 452 4.88 -17.79 50.98
CA GLY A 452 3.92 -17.59 49.87
C GLY A 452 2.44 -17.42 50.26
N ASP A 453 2.10 -17.46 51.54
CA ASP A 453 0.74 -17.26 52.08
C ASP A 453 0.30 -15.77 52.20
N ASP A 454 0.89 -14.85 51.44
CA ASP A 454 0.46 -13.45 51.46
C ASP A 454 -0.64 -13.20 50.41
N LYS A 455 -1.86 -12.93 50.90
CA LYS A 455 -3.02 -12.56 50.07
C LYS A 455 -2.72 -11.44 49.08
N ARG A 456 -1.87 -10.47 49.44
CA ARG A 456 -1.48 -9.36 48.56
C ARG A 456 -0.67 -9.83 47.36
N LEU A 457 0.27 -10.75 47.59
CA LEU A 457 1.05 -11.36 46.52
C LEU A 457 0.16 -12.22 45.63
N ALA A 458 -0.78 -12.97 46.22
CA ALA A 458 -1.72 -13.83 45.48
C ALA A 458 -2.60 -12.99 44.55
N ALA A 459 -3.20 -11.93 45.10
CA ALA A 459 -4.00 -10.97 44.34
C ALA A 459 -3.17 -10.30 43.23
N ALA A 460 -1.92 -9.90 43.51
CA ALA A 460 -1.06 -9.32 42.48
C ALA A 460 -0.84 -10.27 41.30
N MET A 461 -0.54 -11.55 41.56
CA MET A 461 -0.34 -12.54 40.51
C MET A 461 -1.62 -12.82 39.71
N SER A 462 -2.77 -12.99 40.38
CA SER A 462 -4.04 -13.25 39.71
C SER A 462 -4.49 -12.07 38.83
N HIS A 463 -4.26 -10.83 39.26
CA HIS A 463 -4.57 -9.64 38.47
C HIS A 463 -3.70 -9.55 37.21
N LEU A 464 -2.40 -9.84 37.29
CA LEU A 464 -1.53 -9.85 36.11
C LEU A 464 -1.97 -10.88 35.06
N VAL A 465 -2.29 -12.10 35.49
CA VAL A 465 -2.81 -13.15 34.60
C VAL A 465 -4.17 -12.77 34.02
N ALA A 466 -5.07 -12.21 34.84
CA ALA A 466 -6.38 -11.76 34.39
C ALA A 466 -6.29 -10.62 33.36
N SER A 467 -5.39 -9.64 33.58
CA SER A 467 -5.14 -8.56 32.62
C SER A 467 -4.62 -9.10 31.29
N LEU A 468 -3.61 -9.98 31.31
CA LEU A 468 -3.07 -10.59 30.10
C LEU A 468 -4.11 -11.43 29.35
N ARG A 469 -5.01 -12.12 30.06
CA ARG A 469 -6.17 -12.80 29.45
C ARG A 469 -7.06 -11.80 28.71
N VAL A 470 -7.45 -10.70 29.36
CA VAL A 470 -8.29 -9.66 28.73
C VAL A 470 -7.58 -9.08 27.50
N ILE A 471 -6.30 -8.72 27.62
CA ILE A 471 -5.50 -8.18 26.51
C ILE A 471 -5.47 -9.17 25.33
N ALA A 472 -5.13 -10.43 25.58
CA ALA A 472 -5.09 -11.47 24.54
C ALA A 472 -6.43 -11.61 23.82
N LEU A 473 -7.54 -11.62 24.57
CA LEU A 473 -8.87 -11.74 24.00
C LEU A 473 -9.28 -10.52 23.17
N LEU A 474 -8.91 -9.30 23.57
CA LEU A 474 -9.24 -8.07 22.82
C LEU A 474 -8.38 -7.88 21.56
N ILE A 475 -7.14 -8.36 21.52
CA ILE A 475 -6.31 -8.23 20.31
C ILE A 475 -6.59 -9.32 19.26
N GLN A 476 -7.35 -10.36 19.61
CA GLN A 476 -7.56 -11.53 18.72
C GLN A 476 -8.26 -11.26 17.38
N PRO A 477 -9.10 -10.21 17.19
CA PRO A 477 -9.61 -9.91 15.85
C PRO A 477 -8.49 -9.39 14.93
N ILE A 478 -7.46 -8.79 15.52
CA ILE A 478 -6.37 -8.11 14.80
C ILE A 478 -5.15 -9.03 14.65
N MET A 479 -4.78 -9.74 15.70
CA MET A 479 -3.62 -10.64 15.78
C MET A 479 -4.12 -12.08 15.92
N THR A 480 -3.70 -12.99 15.05
CA THR A 480 -4.27 -14.33 14.94
C THR A 480 -3.45 -15.41 15.66
N HIS A 481 -2.19 -15.13 16.01
CA HIS A 481 -1.27 -16.09 16.66
C HIS A 481 -1.04 -15.75 18.14
N ALA A 482 -0.57 -14.53 18.42
CA ALA A 482 -0.17 -14.03 19.72
C ALA A 482 -1.24 -14.18 20.81
N PRO A 483 -2.56 -13.96 20.59
CA PRO A 483 -3.56 -14.27 21.61
C PRO A 483 -3.47 -15.70 22.13
N LYS A 484 -3.37 -16.67 21.21
CA LYS A 484 -3.32 -18.09 21.56
C LYS A 484 -2.01 -18.42 22.26
N GLU A 485 -0.91 -17.84 21.81
CA GLU A 485 0.39 -18.02 22.47
C GLU A 485 0.42 -17.43 23.88
N ILE A 486 -0.14 -16.23 24.08
CA ILE A 486 -0.29 -15.61 25.40
C ILE A 486 -1.11 -16.54 26.31
N LEU A 487 -2.31 -16.93 25.88
CA LEU A 487 -3.19 -17.80 26.67
C LEU A 487 -2.54 -19.15 26.97
N THR A 488 -1.86 -19.76 26.01
CA THR A 488 -1.13 -21.02 26.19
C THR A 488 -0.02 -20.87 27.24
N GLN A 489 0.77 -19.80 27.19
CA GLN A 489 1.80 -19.55 28.20
C GLN A 489 1.22 -19.31 29.60
N LEU A 490 0.02 -18.72 29.69
CA LEU A 490 -0.72 -18.57 30.94
C LEU A 490 -1.39 -19.86 31.41
N GLY A 491 -1.37 -20.94 30.62
CA GLY A 491 -2.07 -22.19 30.93
C GLY A 491 -3.58 -22.13 30.74
N LEU A 492 -4.07 -21.12 30.03
CA LEU A 492 -5.49 -20.88 29.78
C LEU A 492 -5.96 -21.59 28.50
N PRO A 493 -7.23 -22.02 28.45
CA PRO A 493 -7.79 -22.66 27.26
C PRO A 493 -7.82 -21.73 26.04
N THR A 494 -7.62 -22.32 24.87
CA THR A 494 -7.53 -21.63 23.56
C THR A 494 -8.56 -22.14 22.55
N ASP A 495 -9.54 -22.91 23.00
CA ASP A 495 -10.70 -23.27 22.20
C ASP A 495 -11.64 -22.06 22.00
N ALA A 496 -12.50 -22.15 20.99
CA ALA A 496 -13.38 -21.06 20.60
C ALA A 496 -14.33 -20.62 21.73
N ASP A 497 -14.84 -21.55 22.54
CA ASP A 497 -15.79 -21.23 23.61
C ASP A 497 -15.13 -20.46 24.76
N SER A 498 -13.83 -20.70 24.98
CA SER A 498 -13.03 -20.00 25.98
C SER A 498 -12.51 -18.63 25.51
N MET A 499 -12.41 -18.41 24.19
CA MET A 499 -11.87 -17.19 23.61
C MET A 499 -12.94 -16.15 23.23
N GLN A 500 -14.03 -16.08 23.98
CA GLN A 500 -15.12 -15.12 23.74
C GLN A 500 -14.78 -13.73 24.30
N ILE A 501 -15.21 -12.68 23.59
CA ILE A 501 -15.10 -11.28 24.05
C ILE A 501 -16.45 -10.71 24.50
N GLU A 502 -17.56 -11.32 24.09
CA GLU A 502 -18.88 -10.91 24.56
C GLU A 502 -19.02 -11.18 26.06
N GLY A 503 -19.39 -10.14 26.82
CA GLY A 503 -19.51 -10.24 28.28
C GLY A 503 -18.19 -10.46 29.03
N LEU A 504 -17.05 -10.17 28.38
CA LEU A 504 -15.72 -10.30 28.97
C LEU A 504 -15.59 -9.47 30.26
N LYS A 505 -15.11 -10.12 31.32
CA LYS A 505 -14.81 -9.49 32.61
C LYS A 505 -13.47 -9.99 33.11
N MET A 506 -12.63 -9.08 33.63
CA MET A 506 -11.33 -9.44 34.19
C MET A 506 -11.45 -10.56 35.25
N ALA A 507 -12.42 -10.42 36.16
CA ALA A 507 -12.69 -11.36 37.25
C ALA A 507 -13.06 -12.80 36.80
N ASN A 508 -13.44 -13.04 35.54
CA ASN A 508 -13.77 -14.38 35.04
C ASN A 508 -12.51 -15.23 34.76
N LEU A 509 -11.55 -15.27 35.69
CA LEU A 509 -10.32 -16.03 35.57
C LEU A 509 -10.56 -17.51 35.91
N PRO A 510 -10.22 -18.46 35.02
CA PRO A 510 -10.31 -19.89 35.33
C PRO A 510 -9.46 -20.28 36.55
N VAL A 511 -10.06 -21.05 37.46
CA VAL A 511 -9.39 -21.61 38.64
C VAL A 511 -8.50 -22.79 38.27
N ASN A 512 -7.54 -23.12 39.13
CA ASN A 512 -6.61 -24.25 38.96
C ASN A 512 -5.78 -24.20 37.66
N THR A 513 -5.51 -22.99 37.19
CA THR A 513 -4.68 -22.74 36.00
C THR A 513 -3.20 -22.88 36.35
N LYS A 514 -2.40 -23.51 35.48
CA LYS A 514 -0.94 -23.62 35.65
C LYS A 514 -0.21 -23.04 34.44
N VAL A 515 0.61 -22.01 34.66
CA VAL A 515 1.41 -21.40 33.60
C VAL A 515 2.48 -22.37 33.08
N VAL A 516 3.01 -22.10 31.88
CA VAL A 516 4.14 -22.89 31.35
C VAL A 516 5.37 -22.75 32.25
N ALA A 517 6.18 -23.81 32.33
CA ALA A 517 7.36 -23.84 33.20
C ALA A 517 8.40 -22.75 32.89
N LYS A 518 8.46 -22.30 31.63
CA LYS A 518 9.33 -21.21 31.19
C LYS A 518 8.64 -20.44 30.07
N GLY A 519 8.45 -19.13 30.28
CA GLY A 519 7.93 -18.24 29.26
C GLY A 519 8.89 -18.14 28.07
N THR A 520 8.33 -18.00 26.87
CA THR A 520 9.05 -17.82 25.62
C THR A 520 8.68 -16.47 25.00
N PRO A 521 9.64 -15.63 24.62
CA PRO A 521 9.33 -14.38 23.92
C PRO A 521 8.50 -14.64 22.66
N ILE A 522 7.29 -14.05 22.60
CA ILE A 522 6.40 -14.09 21.43
C ILE A 522 6.94 -13.18 20.34
N PHE A 523 7.43 -12.01 20.73
CA PHE A 523 8.05 -11.03 19.84
C PHE A 523 9.53 -10.88 20.20
N PRO A 524 10.46 -11.30 19.33
CA PRO A 524 11.87 -11.09 19.57
C PRO A 524 12.20 -9.60 19.47
N ARG A 525 13.12 -9.13 20.31
CA ARG A 525 13.68 -7.78 20.18
C ARG A 525 14.60 -7.75 18.98
N LEU A 526 14.42 -6.72 18.16
CA LEU A 526 15.12 -6.50 16.91
C LEU A 526 16.24 -5.46 17.07
N ASP A 527 17.34 -5.63 16.34
CA ASP A 527 18.31 -4.55 16.16
C ASP A 527 17.73 -3.50 15.20
N ALA A 528 17.49 -2.29 15.70
CA ALA A 528 16.75 -1.29 14.94
C ALA A 528 17.46 -0.90 13.64
N GLN A 529 18.79 -0.77 13.67
CA GLN A 529 19.55 -0.34 12.50
C GLN A 529 19.60 -1.45 11.44
N GLU A 530 19.91 -2.67 11.85
CA GLU A 530 19.97 -3.83 10.94
C GLU A 530 18.63 -4.07 10.24
N GLU A 531 17.53 -3.99 10.99
CA GLU A 531 16.20 -4.24 10.45
C GLU A 531 15.68 -3.12 9.56
N VAL A 532 15.95 -1.86 9.91
CA VAL A 532 15.65 -0.71 9.05
C VAL A 532 16.40 -0.83 7.72
N ASP A 533 17.71 -1.11 7.77
CA ASP A 533 18.54 -1.29 6.58
C ASP A 533 18.04 -2.47 5.73
N PHE A 534 17.62 -3.56 6.37
CA PHE A 534 17.02 -4.68 5.67
C PHE A 534 15.74 -4.28 4.93
N ILE A 535 14.77 -3.65 5.58
CA ILE A 535 13.49 -3.29 4.94
C ILE A 535 13.75 -2.30 3.79
N GLN A 536 14.61 -1.30 4.00
CA GLN A 536 15.00 -0.35 2.95
C GLN A 536 15.64 -1.07 1.75
N SER A 537 16.48 -2.09 1.98
CA SER A 537 17.06 -2.91 0.91
C SER A 537 16.04 -3.73 0.13
N GLN A 538 14.88 -4.08 0.72
CA GLN A 538 13.82 -4.81 0.01
C GLN A 538 12.93 -3.88 -0.81
N MET A 539 12.75 -2.63 -0.38
CA MET A 539 11.95 -1.65 -1.10
C MET A 539 12.59 -1.21 -2.42
N THR A 540 13.92 -1.09 -2.43
CA THR A 540 14.71 -0.65 -3.59
C THR A 540 14.95 -1.74 -4.63
N LYS A 541 14.54 -2.99 -4.37
CA LYS A 541 14.61 -4.10 -5.32
C LYS A 541 13.50 -3.98 -6.37
N THR A 542 13.65 -3.05 -7.30
CA THR A 542 12.87 -3.03 -8.53
C THR A 542 13.22 -4.28 -9.34
N ASP A 543 12.21 -5.09 -9.72
CA ASP A 543 12.36 -6.34 -10.48
C ASP A 543 13.05 -6.18 -11.86
N LYS A 544 13.34 -4.95 -12.31
CA LYS A 544 14.22 -4.67 -13.46
C LYS A 544 15.71 -4.88 -13.18
N GLN A 545 16.14 -4.82 -11.91
CA GLN A 545 17.53 -5.11 -11.56
C GLN A 545 17.80 -6.61 -11.46
N LYS A 546 16.83 -7.44 -11.03
CA LYS A 546 17.04 -8.89 -10.84
C LYS A 546 17.39 -9.67 -12.10
N GLY A 547 16.97 -9.23 -13.29
CA GLY A 547 17.44 -9.86 -14.53
C GLY A 547 18.96 -9.72 -14.72
N ARG A 548 19.53 -8.57 -14.34
CA ARG A 548 20.97 -8.29 -14.49
C ARG A 548 21.78 -8.59 -13.23
N SER A 549 21.24 -8.36 -12.04
CA SER A 549 21.93 -8.52 -10.76
C SER A 549 21.97 -9.96 -10.26
N ALA A 550 20.99 -10.81 -10.59
CA ALA A 550 21.09 -12.24 -10.29
C ALA A 550 22.07 -12.96 -11.24
N MET A 551 22.13 -12.54 -12.51
CA MET A 551 23.18 -12.99 -13.44
C MET A 551 24.56 -12.42 -13.04
N ALA A 552 24.62 -11.18 -12.54
CA ALA A 552 25.86 -10.58 -12.06
C ALA A 552 26.33 -11.18 -10.72
N ALA A 553 25.47 -11.50 -9.76
CA ALA A 553 25.87 -12.10 -8.47
C ALA A 553 26.32 -13.56 -8.61
N ALA A 554 25.73 -14.31 -9.55
CA ALA A 554 26.21 -15.64 -9.92
C ALA A 554 27.53 -15.58 -10.73
N ALA A 555 27.78 -14.48 -11.46
CA ALA A 555 29.04 -14.25 -12.17
C ALA A 555 30.15 -13.65 -11.27
N ASP A 556 29.81 -12.82 -10.27
CA ASP A 556 30.76 -12.16 -9.35
C ASP A 556 31.33 -13.13 -8.31
N SER A 557 30.56 -14.13 -7.91
CA SER A 557 31.06 -15.22 -7.06
C SER A 557 32.10 -16.11 -7.79
N GLN A 558 32.30 -15.91 -9.09
CA GLN A 558 33.33 -16.52 -9.93
C GLN A 558 34.18 -15.49 -10.72
N TRP A 559 34.13 -14.20 -10.36
CA TRP A 559 34.88 -13.17 -11.10
C TRP A 559 36.37 -13.24 -10.76
N GLU A 560 37.12 -13.89 -11.64
CA GLU A 560 38.58 -13.85 -11.66
C GLU A 560 39.04 -12.73 -12.61
N PRO A 561 39.60 -11.62 -12.10
CA PRO A 561 40.02 -10.49 -12.94
C PRO A 561 41.08 -10.87 -13.99
N GLU A 562 41.83 -11.95 -13.77
CA GLU A 562 42.82 -12.49 -14.71
C GLU A 562 42.18 -13.10 -15.98
N ASN A 563 40.91 -13.48 -15.94
CA ASN A 563 40.18 -14.09 -17.06
C ASN A 563 39.36 -13.07 -17.87
N VAL A 564 39.39 -11.78 -17.51
CA VAL A 564 38.65 -10.73 -18.20
C VAL A 564 39.35 -10.38 -19.51
N THR A 565 38.69 -10.66 -20.64
CA THR A 565 39.16 -10.18 -21.95
C THR A 565 38.83 -8.69 -22.09
N LEU A 566 39.85 -7.84 -22.04
CA LEU A 566 39.69 -6.40 -22.23
C LEU A 566 39.37 -6.07 -23.69
N ASN A 567 38.26 -5.39 -23.94
CA ASN A 567 37.92 -4.89 -25.28
C ASN A 567 38.63 -3.55 -25.55
N LEU A 568 39.93 -3.62 -25.85
CA LEU A 568 40.77 -2.45 -26.09
C LEU A 568 40.72 -2.06 -27.58
N THR A 569 40.33 -0.82 -27.85
CA THR A 569 40.40 -0.24 -29.21
C THR A 569 41.77 0.35 -29.54
N LYS A 570 42.70 0.35 -28.58
CA LYS A 570 44.07 0.85 -28.69
C LYS A 570 45.03 -0.11 -27.97
N PRO A 571 46.33 -0.12 -28.32
CA PRO A 571 47.34 -0.87 -27.57
C PRO A 571 47.38 -0.47 -26.09
N GLU A 572 47.74 -1.41 -25.23
CA GLU A 572 48.00 -1.16 -23.82
C GLU A 572 49.16 -0.17 -23.65
N ILE A 573 49.00 0.74 -22.68
CA ILE A 573 50.02 1.71 -22.30
C ILE A 573 50.50 1.43 -20.89
N LYS A 574 51.74 1.80 -20.59
CA LYS A 574 52.24 1.75 -19.20
C LYS A 574 51.63 2.88 -18.39
N PHE A 575 51.46 2.68 -17.08
CA PHE A 575 50.97 3.73 -16.17
C PHE A 575 51.79 5.02 -16.30
N ASP A 576 53.13 4.93 -16.38
CA ASP A 576 54.03 6.07 -16.59
C ASP A 576 53.76 6.86 -17.87
N GLU A 577 53.05 6.29 -18.86
CA GLU A 577 52.64 7.01 -20.07
C GLU A 577 51.35 7.81 -19.85
N PHE A 578 50.44 7.29 -19.04
CA PHE A 578 49.25 8.01 -18.61
C PHE A 578 49.60 9.15 -17.64
N ASP A 579 50.46 8.88 -16.65
CA ASP A 579 50.91 9.85 -15.63
C ASP A 579 51.61 11.08 -16.24
N LYS A 580 52.18 10.95 -17.44
CA LYS A 580 52.72 12.08 -18.21
C LYS A 580 51.66 13.04 -18.75
N THR A 581 50.38 12.68 -18.70
CA THR A 581 49.28 13.49 -19.24
C THR A 581 48.62 14.27 -18.11
N GLU A 582 48.68 15.60 -18.18
CA GLU A 582 47.98 16.44 -17.21
C GLU A 582 46.56 16.71 -17.70
N ILE A 583 45.58 16.15 -16.99
CA ILE A 583 44.15 16.36 -17.26
C ILE A 583 43.59 17.21 -16.11
N LYS A 584 42.98 18.34 -16.44
CA LYS A 584 42.38 19.26 -15.46
C LYS A 584 40.90 19.47 -15.70
N VAL A 585 40.18 19.72 -14.61
CA VAL A 585 38.83 20.30 -14.66
C VAL A 585 38.93 21.75 -15.11
N ALA A 586 38.16 22.13 -16.13
CA ALA A 586 38.13 23.48 -16.68
C ALA A 586 36.68 23.96 -16.87
N GLU A 587 36.41 25.22 -16.53
CA GLU A 587 35.10 25.82 -16.71
C GLU A 587 35.04 26.63 -18.00
N ILE A 588 33.97 26.45 -18.78
CA ILE A 588 33.74 27.17 -20.04
C ILE A 588 33.26 28.58 -19.73
N LYS A 589 34.13 29.58 -19.89
CA LYS A 589 33.80 31.00 -19.70
C LYS A 589 33.11 31.59 -20.93
N SER A 590 33.49 31.15 -22.13
CA SER A 590 32.76 31.45 -23.35
C SER A 590 33.11 30.47 -24.47
N VAL A 591 32.20 30.33 -25.44
CA VAL A 591 32.40 29.53 -26.64
C VAL A 591 31.82 30.25 -27.84
N LYS A 592 32.51 30.18 -28.98
CA LYS A 592 32.06 30.75 -30.26
C LYS A 592 32.56 29.94 -31.46
N PRO A 593 31.91 30.00 -32.63
CA PRO A 593 32.43 29.40 -33.86
C PRO A 593 33.76 30.06 -34.28
N VAL A 594 34.65 29.29 -34.88
CA VAL A 594 35.88 29.82 -35.49
C VAL A 594 35.56 30.34 -36.89
N GLU A 595 35.85 31.62 -37.14
CA GLU A 595 35.66 32.25 -38.44
C GLU A 595 36.44 31.51 -39.54
N GLY A 596 35.76 31.11 -40.61
CA GLY A 596 36.35 30.35 -41.72
C GLY A 596 36.58 28.85 -41.44
N ALA A 597 35.99 28.28 -40.38
CA ALA A 597 36.05 26.85 -40.08
C ALA A 597 34.74 26.29 -39.50
N ASP A 598 33.92 25.69 -40.36
CA ASP A 598 32.55 25.23 -40.02
C ASP A 598 32.50 24.15 -38.93
N LYS A 599 33.61 23.45 -38.67
CA LYS A 599 33.67 22.35 -37.69
C LYS A 599 34.23 22.73 -36.32
N LEU A 600 34.81 23.93 -36.18
CA LEU A 600 35.58 24.30 -34.99
C LEU A 600 34.80 25.27 -34.09
N LEU A 601 34.74 24.92 -32.81
CA LEU A 601 34.37 25.83 -31.73
C LEU A 601 35.63 26.29 -31.00
N GLN A 602 35.68 27.58 -30.69
CA GLN A 602 36.71 28.24 -29.89
C GLN A 602 36.20 28.41 -28.45
N PHE A 603 36.85 27.72 -27.51
CA PHE A 603 36.54 27.80 -26.09
C PHE A 603 37.54 28.70 -25.36
N ARG A 604 37.02 29.59 -24.51
CA ARG A 604 37.78 30.28 -23.48
C ARG A 604 37.49 29.61 -22.14
N LEU A 605 38.51 29.03 -21.53
CA LEU A 605 38.38 28.14 -20.39
C LEU A 605 39.13 28.70 -19.18
N ASP A 606 38.56 28.55 -17.99
CA ASP A 606 39.28 28.68 -16.73
C ASP A 606 39.71 27.28 -16.27
N ALA A 607 40.99 26.97 -16.43
CA ALA A 607 41.61 25.71 -16.02
C ALA A 607 42.50 25.87 -14.78
N GLY A 608 42.31 26.95 -14.01
CA GLY A 608 43.20 27.30 -12.88
C GLY A 608 44.53 27.94 -13.30
N ASP A 609 44.67 28.35 -14.56
CA ASP A 609 45.82 29.10 -15.08
C ASP A 609 45.77 30.58 -14.62
N GLN A 610 46.89 31.32 -14.68
CA GLN A 610 46.92 32.77 -14.37
C GLN A 610 45.97 33.60 -15.25
N GLN A 611 45.68 33.12 -16.46
CA GLN A 611 44.72 33.70 -17.40
C GLN A 611 43.95 32.58 -18.11
N ASN A 612 42.74 32.87 -18.57
CA ASN A 612 41.92 31.91 -19.29
C ASN A 612 42.64 31.36 -20.53
N ARG A 613 42.58 30.05 -20.70
CA ARG A 613 43.20 29.31 -21.80
C ARG A 613 42.26 29.24 -23.01
N GLN A 614 42.83 29.17 -24.21
CA GLN A 614 42.07 28.93 -25.43
C GLN A 614 42.24 27.49 -25.93
N ILE A 615 41.14 26.76 -26.10
CA ILE A 615 41.14 25.44 -26.75
C ILE A 615 40.16 25.46 -27.92
N LEU A 616 40.61 24.94 -29.06
CA LEU A 616 39.78 24.76 -30.25
C LEU A 616 39.35 23.29 -30.32
N SER A 617 38.05 23.03 -30.42
CA SER A 617 37.51 21.68 -30.50
C SER A 617 36.66 21.50 -31.74
N GLY A 618 36.81 20.36 -32.41
CA GLY A 618 36.12 20.02 -33.65
C GLY A 618 34.67 19.59 -33.49
N ILE A 619 33.99 20.02 -32.43
CA ILE A 619 32.69 19.47 -32.03
C ILE A 619 31.48 20.28 -32.51
N HIS A 620 31.68 21.30 -33.35
CA HIS A 620 30.62 22.26 -33.70
C HIS A 620 29.36 21.58 -34.27
N GLU A 621 29.55 20.57 -35.13
CA GLU A 621 28.45 19.84 -35.80
C GLU A 621 27.47 19.18 -34.81
N TRP A 622 27.95 18.76 -33.64
CA TRP A 622 27.12 18.09 -32.62
C TRP A 622 26.56 19.05 -31.56
N TYR A 623 26.98 20.32 -31.58
CA TYR A 623 26.56 21.35 -30.64
C TYR A 623 26.05 22.59 -31.38
N PRO A 624 24.88 22.49 -32.04
CA PRO A 624 24.25 23.66 -32.69
C PRO A 624 23.85 24.74 -31.67
N ASP A 625 23.53 24.34 -30.44
CA ASP A 625 23.27 25.23 -29.29
C ASP A 625 24.53 25.42 -28.43
N TYR A 626 25.68 25.70 -29.04
CA TYR A 626 26.96 25.74 -28.32
C TYR A 626 26.96 26.78 -27.17
N GLU A 627 26.12 27.82 -27.23
CA GLU A 627 25.99 28.84 -26.18
C GLU A 627 25.63 28.23 -24.82
N LYS A 628 24.86 27.13 -24.80
CA LYS A 628 24.46 26.39 -23.59
C LYS A 628 25.63 25.68 -22.89
N LEU A 629 26.81 25.63 -23.50
CA LEU A 629 28.01 25.06 -22.88
C LEU A 629 28.68 26.03 -21.90
N THR A 630 28.38 27.33 -22.00
CA THR A 630 28.93 28.34 -21.09
C THR A 630 28.52 28.02 -19.64
N GLY A 631 29.49 28.09 -18.72
CA GLY A 631 29.33 27.75 -17.30
C GLY A 631 29.54 26.28 -16.96
N LYS A 632 29.57 25.37 -17.94
CA LYS A 632 29.80 23.94 -17.67
C LYS A 632 31.27 23.66 -17.36
N LYS A 633 31.51 22.71 -16.44
CA LYS A 633 32.84 22.15 -16.15
C LYS A 633 33.10 20.93 -17.01
N VAL A 634 34.29 20.87 -17.60
CA VAL A 634 34.74 19.84 -18.54
C VAL A 634 36.15 19.37 -18.22
N LEU A 635 36.55 18.24 -18.78
CA LEU A 635 37.93 17.75 -18.68
C LEU A 635 38.75 18.20 -19.88
N ALA A 636 39.96 18.72 -19.62
CA ALA A 636 40.89 19.17 -20.63
C ALA A 636 42.29 18.60 -20.38
N VAL A 637 42.96 18.13 -21.43
CA VAL A 637 44.40 17.84 -21.39
C VAL A 637 45.16 19.16 -21.52
N THR A 638 45.88 19.55 -20.47
CA THR A 638 46.46 20.89 -20.31
C THR A 638 47.96 20.97 -20.61
N ASN A 639 48.69 19.85 -20.58
CA ASN A 639 50.13 19.84 -20.84
C ASN A 639 50.52 19.47 -22.29
N LEU A 640 49.55 19.43 -23.22
CA LEU A 640 49.86 19.33 -24.65
C LEU A 640 50.56 20.59 -25.15
N LYS A 641 51.58 20.40 -26.01
CA LYS A 641 52.25 21.53 -26.69
C LYS A 641 51.21 22.34 -27.48
N PRO A 642 51.11 23.67 -27.26
CA PRO A 642 50.17 24.50 -28.00
C PRO A 642 50.40 24.41 -29.50
N ARG A 643 49.31 24.30 -30.27
CA ARG A 643 49.36 24.18 -31.74
C ARG A 643 48.52 25.27 -32.41
N LYS A 644 48.95 25.73 -33.57
CA LYS A 644 48.14 26.63 -34.40
C LYS A 644 47.19 25.82 -35.29
N MET A 645 45.91 26.19 -35.30
CA MET A 645 44.88 25.61 -36.17
C MET A 645 44.09 26.77 -36.76
N ARG A 646 43.97 26.83 -38.10
CA ARG A 646 43.20 27.86 -38.82
C ARG A 646 43.54 29.30 -38.35
N GLY A 647 44.82 29.59 -38.16
CA GLY A 647 45.32 30.90 -37.74
C GLY A 647 45.24 31.19 -36.23
N GLN A 648 44.53 30.37 -35.44
CA GLN A 648 44.36 30.53 -34.01
C GLN A 648 45.18 29.50 -33.20
N ILE A 649 45.49 29.81 -31.94
CA ILE A 649 46.19 28.89 -31.04
C ILE A 649 45.19 28.00 -30.28
N SER A 650 45.50 26.71 -30.18
CA SER A 650 44.85 25.77 -29.25
C SER A 650 45.88 25.29 -28.24
N GLN A 651 45.64 25.61 -26.97
CA GLN A 651 46.48 25.29 -25.84
C GLN A 651 45.85 24.09 -25.12
N GLY A 652 45.86 22.91 -25.72
CA GLY A 652 45.26 21.71 -25.11
C GLY A 652 44.14 21.09 -25.93
N MET A 653 43.45 20.14 -25.31
CA MET A 653 42.41 19.31 -25.92
C MET A 653 41.30 19.02 -24.93
N LEU A 654 40.04 19.22 -25.32
CA LEU A 654 38.88 18.80 -24.52
C LEU A 654 38.62 17.30 -24.68
N LEU A 655 38.19 16.64 -23.61
CA LEU A 655 37.83 15.22 -23.65
C LEU A 655 36.36 15.03 -24.04
N SER A 656 36.14 14.17 -25.03
CA SER A 656 34.82 13.82 -25.54
C SER A 656 34.72 12.32 -25.78
N THR A 657 33.53 11.76 -25.65
CA THR A 657 33.23 10.41 -26.09
C THR A 657 32.75 10.41 -27.53
N GLU A 658 33.05 9.34 -28.26
CA GLU A 658 32.53 9.09 -29.60
C GLU A 658 31.89 7.71 -29.64
N ARG A 659 30.63 7.65 -30.08
CA ARG A 659 29.93 6.39 -30.31
C ARG A 659 29.02 6.56 -31.51
N ASP A 660 29.12 5.64 -32.48
CA ASP A 660 28.31 5.63 -33.70
C ASP A 660 28.35 6.97 -34.46
N GLY A 661 29.54 7.61 -34.52
CA GLY A 661 29.76 8.90 -35.19
C GLY A 661 29.23 10.13 -34.44
N LYS A 662 28.69 9.97 -33.23
CA LYS A 662 28.22 11.08 -32.38
C LYS A 662 29.26 11.43 -31.32
N VAL A 663 29.71 12.69 -31.33
CA VAL A 663 30.67 13.20 -30.33
C VAL A 663 29.93 13.90 -29.19
N THR A 664 30.23 13.52 -27.95
CA THR A 664 29.69 14.14 -26.73
C THR A 664 30.82 14.62 -25.84
N LEU A 665 30.88 15.92 -25.55
CA LEU A 665 31.80 16.53 -24.61
C LEU A 665 31.57 16.00 -23.19
N VAL A 666 32.64 15.58 -22.51
CA VAL A 666 32.57 15.07 -21.14
C VAL A 666 32.46 16.24 -20.17
N THR A 667 31.33 16.34 -19.48
CA THR A 667 31.09 17.31 -18.41
C THR A 667 31.22 16.64 -17.05
N VAL A 668 31.70 17.39 -16.06
CA VAL A 668 31.84 16.92 -14.67
C VAL A 668 30.90 17.69 -13.73
N PRO A 669 30.58 17.16 -12.54
CA PRO A 669 29.73 17.85 -11.58
C PRO A 669 30.31 19.18 -11.12
N ASP A 670 29.42 20.13 -10.78
CA ASP A 670 29.82 21.48 -10.35
C ASP A 670 30.62 21.50 -9.03
N SER A 671 30.59 20.41 -8.25
CA SER A 671 31.31 20.27 -6.99
C SER A 671 32.84 20.18 -7.12
N LEU A 672 33.38 19.93 -8.31
CA LEU A 672 34.83 19.89 -8.54
C LEU A 672 35.39 21.29 -8.79
N ASN A 673 36.60 21.61 -8.34
CA ASN A 673 37.18 22.93 -8.51
C ASN A 673 37.88 23.08 -9.87
N ASN A 674 37.92 24.31 -10.40
CA ASN A 674 38.67 24.61 -11.62
C ASN A 674 40.17 24.41 -11.35
N GLY A 675 40.85 23.63 -12.19
CA GLY A 675 42.25 23.27 -12.02
C GLY A 675 42.51 21.97 -11.24
N ASP A 676 41.47 21.32 -10.70
CA ASP A 676 41.61 19.98 -10.09
C ASP A 676 42.21 19.00 -11.13
N VAL A 677 43.25 18.26 -10.72
CA VAL A 677 43.96 17.30 -11.57
C VAL A 677 43.29 15.93 -11.46
N LEU A 678 43.03 15.30 -12.61
CA LEU A 678 42.58 13.91 -12.68
C LEU A 678 43.81 12.99 -12.70
N GLY A 679 43.87 12.05 -11.77
CA GLY A 679 44.94 11.06 -11.63
C GLY A 679 44.49 9.63 -11.89
#